data_AF-A0A8C0FUB9-F1
#
_entry.id   AF-A0A8C0FUB9-F1
#
_cell.length_a   1.000
_cell.length_b   1.000
_cell.length_c   1.000
_cell.angle_alpha   90.00
_cell.angle_beta   90.00
_cell.angle_gamma   90.00
#
_symmetry.space_group_name_H-M   'P 1'
#
loop_
_entity.id
_entity.type
_entity.pdbx_description
1 polymer ?
#
loop_
_entity_poly.entity_id
_entity_poly.type
_entity_poly.pdbx_seq_one_letter_code
_entity_poly.pdbx_strand_id
1 'polypeptide(L)'
;MQFVLNFREEHLQRTVSWHPCLLILGQNCNAKCQLLNILLGEKLLPTTKISNEENCKRRRIRFTHGTQTRISLALPEQYELVHMMAAHRGHWDTIPEEDLEIRGDSEDPAHRIAELEVMLPYSLLKEVDVVVAPCRGFQSAEATLGEYVNQVLPVVIFAISEAELSSSDENELREIKEKFSLPIFFFKVPESGVDLISPKKTDNEKSSLYCQLMDLEYLSTNHCSCGAPGPDADAQSMLVEQFEKLRLLSTFSRQVLQKHLVEAATSLNEVHCRCLNIFINQAFDMQRDLQITPKRLEYTRKKENELYESLMNIANRKQEEMKDMIIETLSNMKEELLEDAANMEFKDIIIPENGEPVSSKDIKCCIKQIQELIISRLNQAVANKLISSVDYLRESFVGTLERCLKSLEESWEDVSVHITSNYLKQILNAAYHVEVTFHSGSTVTRMLWEQIKQIIQRITWVSPPAITSDWKRKVAQDAIESLSASKLAKSICSQFRTRLNSSHEAFAASLRQLEDGHSGRLEKTEDLWLKVRKDHAPRLARLSLESRSLQDVLLHGKPKLGRELGRGQYGVVYLCDSWGGHFPCALKSVVPPDEKHWNDLALEFHYMRSLQTHERLVHLHGSVIDYGYGGGSSIAVLLIMERLHRDLYTGLKAGLELETRLQIALDVVEGIRYLHSQGLVHRDIKLKNVLLDKKNRAKITDLGFCKPEAMMSGSIVGTPIHMAPELFTGKYDNSVDVYAFGILFWYICSGHVKLPEAFERCASKDHLWNNVRRGVRPERLAVFDEECWQLMEACWDGDSSQRPLLGIVQPMLQGIMDRLCKSSSEHPNKGLDDST
;
A
#
# COMPACT_ATOMS: atom_id res chain seq x y z
N MET A 1 -13.87 -8.33 -4.54
CA MET A 1 -12.49 -8.82 -4.28
C MET A 1 -12.42 -10.34 -4.31
N GLN A 2 -13.25 -11.03 -3.53
CA GLN A 2 -13.31 -12.50 -3.49
C GLN A 2 -13.57 -13.13 -4.86
N PHE A 3 -14.45 -12.54 -5.67
CA PHE A 3 -14.71 -12.99 -7.05
C PHE A 3 -13.45 -12.99 -7.95
N VAL A 4 -12.60 -11.97 -7.85
CA VAL A 4 -11.36 -11.86 -8.65
C VAL A 4 -10.32 -12.88 -8.20
N LEU A 5 -10.26 -13.17 -6.90
CA LEU A 5 -9.37 -14.19 -6.36
C LEU A 5 -9.82 -15.59 -6.79
N ASN A 6 -11.11 -15.89 -6.72
CA ASN A 6 -11.66 -17.19 -7.13
C ASN A 6 -11.41 -17.46 -8.63
N PHE A 7 -11.60 -16.47 -9.50
CA PHE A 7 -11.33 -16.63 -10.93
C PHE A 7 -9.84 -16.93 -11.22
N ARG A 8 -8.93 -16.23 -10.53
CA ARG A 8 -7.49 -16.46 -10.68
C ARG A 8 -7.06 -17.81 -10.12
N GLU A 9 -7.67 -18.23 -9.00
CA GLU A 9 -7.44 -19.55 -8.42
C GLU A 9 -7.86 -20.66 -9.38
N GLU A 10 -9.04 -20.56 -9.99
CA GLU A 10 -9.51 -21.53 -10.98
C GLU A 10 -8.57 -21.63 -12.19
N HIS A 11 -8.10 -20.48 -12.71
CA HIS A 11 -7.12 -20.45 -13.79
C HIS A 11 -5.78 -21.11 -13.42
N LEU A 12 -5.28 -20.87 -12.21
CA LEU A 12 -4.06 -21.49 -11.71
C LEU A 12 -4.21 -23.00 -11.53
N GLN A 13 -5.32 -23.45 -10.92
CA GLN A 13 -5.62 -24.86 -10.75
C GLN A 13 -5.69 -25.58 -12.10
N ARG A 14 -6.34 -24.96 -13.10
CA ARG A 14 -6.37 -25.47 -14.48
C ARG A 14 -4.96 -25.64 -15.05
N THR A 15 -4.16 -24.57 -15.05
CA THR A 15 -2.81 -24.61 -15.67
C THR A 15 -1.87 -25.64 -15.05
N VAL A 16 -1.97 -25.89 -13.74
CA VAL A 16 -1.11 -26.84 -13.03
C VAL A 16 -1.63 -28.29 -13.10
N SER A 17 -2.93 -28.49 -13.27
CA SER A 17 -3.55 -29.82 -13.32
C SER A 17 -3.69 -30.38 -14.73
N TRP A 18 -3.66 -29.53 -15.75
CA TRP A 18 -3.81 -29.95 -17.14
C TRP A 18 -2.52 -30.58 -17.68
N HIS A 19 -2.71 -31.66 -18.44
CA HIS A 19 -1.62 -32.37 -19.08
C HIS A 19 -1.34 -31.76 -20.47
N PRO A 20 -0.08 -31.72 -20.91
CA PRO A 20 0.26 -31.35 -22.29
C PRO A 20 -0.38 -32.30 -23.31
N CYS A 21 -0.86 -31.75 -24.41
CA CYS A 21 -1.44 -32.52 -25.52
C CYS A 21 -0.91 -32.01 -26.86
N LEU A 22 -0.36 -32.89 -27.68
CA LEU A 22 -0.02 -32.59 -29.07
C LEU A 22 -1.27 -32.79 -29.93
N LEU A 23 -1.87 -31.68 -30.36
CA LEU A 23 -3.09 -31.70 -31.17
C LEU A 23 -2.73 -31.54 -32.65
N ILE A 24 -2.89 -32.63 -33.41
CA ILE A 24 -2.60 -32.71 -34.85
C ILE A 24 -3.88 -32.38 -35.64
N LEU A 25 -3.91 -31.16 -36.15
CA LEU A 25 -4.82 -30.66 -37.17
C LEU A 25 -4.17 -30.79 -38.56
N GLY A 26 -4.89 -30.45 -39.63
CA GLY A 26 -4.29 -30.40 -40.96
C GLY A 26 -5.30 -30.34 -42.09
N GLN A 27 -4.80 -30.09 -43.31
CA GLN A 27 -5.62 -29.98 -44.53
C GLN A 27 -6.47 -31.23 -44.76
N ASN A 28 -5.83 -32.39 -44.62
CA ASN A 28 -6.44 -33.68 -44.94
C ASN A 28 -6.02 -34.79 -43.97
N CYS A 29 -6.79 -35.88 -43.96
CA CYS A 29 -6.51 -37.04 -43.11
C CYS A 29 -5.17 -37.70 -43.43
N ASN A 30 -4.74 -37.70 -44.69
CA ASN A 30 -3.46 -38.29 -45.08
C ASN A 30 -2.28 -37.52 -44.48
N ALA A 31 -2.29 -36.18 -44.57
CA ALA A 31 -1.27 -35.30 -43.99
C ALA A 31 -1.15 -35.51 -42.48
N LYS A 32 -2.29 -35.57 -41.78
CA LYS A 32 -2.34 -35.83 -40.33
C LYS A 32 -1.75 -37.20 -39.97
N CYS A 33 -2.14 -38.26 -40.69
CA CYS A 33 -1.63 -39.62 -40.45
C CYS A 33 -0.13 -39.73 -40.76
N GLN A 34 0.33 -39.16 -41.86
CA GLN A 34 1.75 -39.14 -42.23
C GLN A 34 2.58 -38.38 -41.19
N LEU A 35 2.12 -37.22 -40.72
CA LEU A 35 2.79 -36.47 -39.66
C LEU A 35 2.91 -37.31 -38.38
N LEU A 36 1.83 -37.95 -37.94
CA LEU A 36 1.88 -38.81 -36.75
C LEU A 36 2.91 -39.93 -36.92
N ASN A 37 2.89 -40.63 -38.06
CA ASN A 37 3.83 -41.70 -38.34
C ASN A 37 5.28 -41.21 -38.29
N ILE A 38 5.54 -40.01 -38.81
CA ILE A 38 6.85 -39.36 -38.74
C ILE A 38 7.25 -39.07 -37.28
N LEU A 39 6.33 -38.50 -36.48
CA LEU A 39 6.59 -38.15 -35.08
C LEU A 39 6.89 -39.36 -34.21
N LEU A 40 6.20 -40.48 -34.45
CA LEU A 40 6.40 -41.74 -33.73
C LEU A 40 7.53 -42.59 -34.31
N GLY A 41 8.03 -42.27 -35.50
CA GLY A 41 9.07 -43.04 -36.20
C GLY A 41 8.58 -44.40 -36.72
N GLU A 42 7.27 -44.64 -36.71
CA GLU A 42 6.64 -45.89 -37.12
C GLU A 42 5.41 -45.65 -37.98
N LYS A 43 5.17 -46.55 -38.95
CA LYS A 43 4.00 -46.48 -39.82
C LYS A 43 2.79 -47.11 -39.13
N LEU A 44 2.21 -46.42 -38.15
CA LEU A 44 1.05 -46.92 -37.39
C LEU A 44 -0.28 -46.64 -38.11
N LEU A 45 -0.43 -45.49 -38.75
CA LEU A 45 -1.65 -45.11 -39.48
C LEU A 45 -1.49 -45.30 -41.01
N PRO A 46 -2.56 -45.72 -41.71
CA PRO A 46 -2.54 -45.88 -43.16
C PRO A 46 -2.51 -44.50 -43.88
N THR A 47 -1.64 -44.40 -44.90
CA THR A 47 -1.36 -43.17 -45.69
C THR A 47 -1.76 -43.33 -47.17
N THR A 48 -2.99 -43.77 -47.42
CA THR A 48 -3.57 -43.97 -48.75
C THR A 48 -4.19 -42.66 -49.26
N LYS A 49 -4.08 -42.37 -50.57
CA LYS A 49 -4.78 -41.23 -51.20
C LYS A 49 -6.28 -41.52 -51.20
N ILE A 50 -7.00 -40.91 -50.25
CA ILE A 50 -8.46 -40.94 -50.22
C ILE A 50 -8.96 -40.10 -51.40
N SER A 51 -9.80 -40.68 -52.27
CA SER A 51 -10.23 -40.07 -53.52
C SER A 51 -11.19 -38.88 -53.35
N ASN A 52 -11.84 -38.74 -52.18
CA ASN A 52 -12.67 -37.58 -51.86
C ASN A 52 -12.76 -37.33 -50.35
N GLU A 53 -12.14 -36.26 -49.87
CA GLU A 53 -12.09 -35.91 -48.44
C GLU A 53 -13.44 -35.53 -47.83
N GLU A 54 -14.36 -34.97 -48.62
CA GLU A 54 -15.69 -34.59 -48.14
C GLU A 54 -16.53 -35.81 -47.71
N ASN A 55 -16.20 -36.99 -48.24
CA ASN A 55 -16.84 -38.26 -47.88
C ASN A 55 -16.05 -39.06 -46.84
N CYS A 56 -14.89 -38.57 -46.40
CA CYS A 56 -14.10 -39.22 -45.35
C CYS A 56 -14.88 -39.16 -44.02
N LYS A 57 -14.92 -40.27 -43.29
CA LYS A 57 -15.60 -40.40 -41.99
C LYS A 57 -14.66 -40.88 -40.87
N ARG A 58 -13.37 -40.51 -40.97
CA ARG A 58 -12.37 -40.85 -39.96
C ARG A 58 -12.67 -40.16 -38.64
N ARG A 59 -12.78 -40.97 -37.58
CA ARG A 59 -13.00 -40.52 -36.21
C ARG A 59 -11.72 -39.91 -35.62
N ARG A 60 -11.86 -39.28 -34.46
CA ARG A 60 -10.73 -38.80 -33.66
C ARG A 60 -9.91 -39.98 -33.14
N ILE A 61 -8.59 -39.81 -33.08
CA ILE A 61 -7.68 -40.84 -32.57
C ILE A 61 -6.85 -40.22 -31.45
N ARG A 62 -6.81 -40.89 -30.30
CA ARG A 62 -6.06 -40.48 -29.12
C ARG A 62 -5.00 -41.52 -28.79
N PHE A 63 -3.75 -41.09 -28.72
CA PHE A 63 -2.62 -41.93 -28.35
C PHE A 63 -2.20 -41.62 -26.93
N THR A 64 -2.13 -42.65 -26.09
CA THR A 64 -1.80 -42.58 -24.67
C THR A 64 -0.77 -43.63 -24.30
N HIS A 65 -0.17 -43.53 -23.11
CA HIS A 65 0.79 -44.52 -22.65
C HIS A 65 0.12 -45.78 -22.10
N GLY A 66 0.58 -46.94 -22.54
CA GLY A 66 0.26 -48.24 -21.96
C GLY A 66 1.49 -49.14 -21.85
N THR A 67 1.46 -50.13 -20.97
CA THR A 67 2.56 -51.12 -20.86
C THR A 67 2.64 -52.07 -22.06
N GLN A 68 1.56 -52.16 -22.84
CA GLN A 68 1.43 -52.95 -24.05
C GLN A 68 0.59 -52.17 -25.07
N THR A 69 0.78 -52.49 -26.35
CA THR A 69 -0.06 -51.93 -27.41
C THR A 69 -1.49 -52.40 -27.26
N ARG A 70 -2.43 -51.48 -27.09
CA ARG A 70 -3.87 -51.79 -27.00
C ARG A 70 -4.66 -50.77 -27.81
N ILE A 71 -5.64 -51.27 -28.55
CA ILE A 71 -6.57 -50.46 -29.34
C ILE A 71 -7.97 -50.72 -28.80
N SER A 72 -8.68 -49.65 -28.47
CA SER A 72 -10.04 -49.67 -27.96
C SER A 72 -10.86 -48.53 -28.55
N LEU A 73 -12.16 -48.73 -28.63
CA LEU A 73 -13.09 -47.68 -28.98
C LEU A 73 -13.73 -47.16 -27.69
N ALA A 74 -13.56 -45.87 -27.40
CA ALA A 74 -13.98 -45.28 -26.14
C ALA A 74 -14.89 -44.07 -26.35
N LEU A 75 -15.88 -43.91 -25.46
CA LEU A 75 -16.58 -42.64 -25.30
C LEU A 75 -15.67 -41.69 -24.50
N PRO A 76 -15.66 -40.38 -24.81
CA PRO A 76 -14.84 -39.41 -24.10
C PRO A 76 -14.96 -39.56 -22.56
N GLU A 77 -13.88 -40.05 -21.93
CA GLU A 77 -13.69 -40.19 -20.47
C GLU A 77 -14.66 -41.10 -19.70
N GLN A 78 -15.47 -41.95 -20.35
CA GLN A 78 -16.60 -42.58 -19.64
C GLN A 78 -16.65 -44.11 -19.76
N TYR A 79 -16.56 -44.70 -20.96
CA TYR A 79 -16.72 -46.16 -21.13
C TYR A 79 -16.05 -46.68 -22.40
N GLU A 80 -15.39 -47.85 -22.30
CA GLU A 80 -14.98 -48.64 -23.46
C GLU A 80 -16.20 -49.30 -24.09
N LEU A 81 -16.40 -49.10 -25.39
CA LEU A 81 -17.45 -49.75 -26.15
C LEU A 81 -17.04 -51.20 -26.42
N VAL A 82 -17.89 -52.14 -26.00
CA VAL A 82 -17.71 -53.56 -26.32
C VAL A 82 -18.03 -53.77 -27.79
N HIS A 83 -17.03 -53.59 -28.65
CA HIS A 83 -17.13 -53.74 -30.10
C HIS A 83 -16.03 -54.66 -30.63
N MET A 84 -16.36 -55.56 -31.56
CA MET A 84 -15.36 -56.42 -32.20
C MET A 84 -14.55 -55.63 -33.23
N MET A 85 -13.41 -55.09 -32.81
CA MET A 85 -12.49 -54.33 -33.67
C MET A 85 -11.76 -55.24 -34.66
N ALA A 86 -11.45 -54.73 -35.85
CA ALA A 86 -10.65 -55.45 -36.83
C ALA A 86 -9.22 -55.71 -36.30
N ALA A 87 -8.69 -54.75 -35.52
CA ALA A 87 -7.40 -54.86 -34.84
C ALA A 87 -7.28 -56.06 -33.88
N HIS A 88 -8.41 -56.61 -33.40
CA HIS A 88 -8.41 -57.78 -32.50
C HIS A 88 -8.46 -59.12 -33.24
N ARG A 89 -8.61 -59.12 -34.58
CA ARG A 89 -8.81 -60.34 -35.39
C ARG A 89 -7.52 -60.94 -35.95
N GLY A 90 -6.38 -60.27 -35.81
CA GLY A 90 -5.10 -60.75 -36.36
C GLY A 90 -4.00 -59.69 -36.32
N HIS A 91 -2.87 -59.99 -36.97
CA HIS A 91 -1.76 -59.06 -37.11
C HIS A 91 -2.05 -58.03 -38.21
N TRP A 92 -1.62 -56.79 -38.00
CA TRP A 92 -1.78 -55.69 -38.92
C TRP A 92 -0.48 -54.88 -38.99
N ASP A 93 -0.13 -54.40 -40.19
CA ASP A 93 1.05 -53.55 -40.39
C ASP A 93 0.77 -52.08 -40.04
N THR A 94 -0.48 -51.66 -40.23
CA THR A 94 -1.04 -50.36 -39.83
C THR A 94 -2.40 -50.60 -39.20
N ILE A 95 -2.88 -49.71 -38.32
CA ILE A 95 -4.21 -49.78 -37.74
C ILE A 95 -5.25 -49.94 -38.88
N PRO A 96 -6.14 -50.94 -38.82
CA PRO A 96 -7.10 -51.21 -39.88
C PRO A 96 -7.97 -49.99 -40.19
N GLU A 97 -8.14 -49.65 -41.48
CA GLU A 97 -8.98 -48.53 -41.92
C GLU A 97 -10.43 -48.66 -41.39
N GLU A 98 -10.91 -49.90 -41.24
CA GLU A 98 -12.21 -50.24 -40.68
C GLU A 98 -12.45 -49.71 -39.25
N ASP A 99 -11.40 -49.62 -38.44
CA ASP A 99 -11.47 -49.14 -37.06
C ASP A 99 -11.30 -47.61 -36.98
N LEU A 100 -10.70 -47.00 -38.02
CA LEU A 100 -10.51 -45.56 -38.14
C LEU A 100 -11.76 -44.81 -38.61
N GLU A 101 -12.66 -45.47 -39.33
CA GLU A 101 -13.83 -44.84 -39.94
C GLU A 101 -15.15 -45.16 -39.22
N ILE A 102 -16.08 -44.22 -39.28
CA ILE A 102 -17.46 -44.41 -38.83
C ILE A 102 -18.27 -44.98 -40.01
N ARG A 103 -18.67 -46.25 -39.91
CA ARG A 103 -19.47 -46.91 -40.95
C ARG A 103 -20.86 -46.27 -41.05
N GLY A 104 -21.29 -46.01 -42.29
CA GLY A 104 -22.49 -45.24 -42.62
C GLY A 104 -23.83 -45.80 -42.12
N ASP A 105 -23.87 -47.05 -41.65
CA ASP A 105 -25.10 -47.75 -41.23
C ASP A 105 -25.26 -47.91 -39.70
N SER A 106 -24.38 -47.30 -38.90
CA SER A 106 -24.55 -47.29 -37.44
C SER A 106 -25.64 -46.29 -37.03
N GLU A 107 -26.82 -46.78 -36.68
CA GLU A 107 -27.88 -46.00 -36.01
C GLU A 107 -27.48 -45.57 -34.59
N ASP A 108 -26.48 -46.23 -33.99
CA ASP A 108 -26.05 -45.98 -32.61
C ASP A 108 -25.30 -44.64 -32.49
N PRO A 109 -25.85 -43.64 -31.75
CA PRO A 109 -25.19 -42.37 -31.49
C PRO A 109 -23.85 -42.53 -30.76
N ALA A 110 -23.70 -43.56 -29.91
CA ALA A 110 -22.47 -43.80 -29.14
C ALA A 110 -21.27 -44.07 -30.05
N HIS A 111 -21.48 -44.83 -31.13
CA HIS A 111 -20.44 -45.14 -32.11
C HIS A 111 -19.99 -43.94 -32.95
N ARG A 112 -20.85 -42.91 -33.07
CA ARG A 112 -20.51 -41.67 -33.79
C ARG A 112 -19.61 -40.77 -32.97
N ILE A 113 -19.86 -40.67 -31.66
CA ILE A 113 -19.08 -39.82 -30.75
C ILE A 113 -17.82 -40.50 -30.19
N ALA A 114 -17.69 -41.81 -30.38
CA ALA A 114 -16.56 -42.56 -29.84
C ALA A 114 -15.25 -42.28 -30.58
N GLU A 115 -14.19 -42.05 -29.80
CA GLU A 115 -12.82 -41.89 -30.26
C GLU A 115 -12.07 -43.21 -30.23
N LEU A 116 -11.09 -43.35 -31.14
CA LEU A 116 -10.18 -44.48 -31.14
C LEU A 116 -9.05 -44.21 -30.15
N GLU A 117 -8.97 -44.97 -29.07
CA GLU A 117 -7.86 -44.92 -28.12
C GLU A 117 -6.80 -45.95 -28.50
N VAL A 118 -5.56 -45.49 -28.62
CA VAL A 118 -4.39 -46.30 -28.96
C VAL A 118 -3.34 -46.13 -27.87
N MET A 119 -3.26 -47.11 -26.98
CA MET A 119 -2.22 -47.18 -25.97
C MET A 119 -0.93 -47.75 -26.57
N LEU A 120 0.21 -47.08 -26.38
CA LEU A 120 1.52 -47.53 -26.84
C LEU A 120 2.57 -47.46 -25.72
N PRO A 121 3.60 -48.33 -25.75
CA PRO A 121 4.68 -48.35 -24.75
C PRO A 121 5.76 -47.29 -25.00
N TYR A 122 5.37 -46.09 -25.44
CA TYR A 122 6.30 -44.99 -25.71
C TYR A 122 6.48 -44.08 -24.51
N SER A 123 7.75 -43.79 -24.20
CA SER A 123 8.09 -42.95 -23.05
C SER A 123 7.56 -41.51 -23.19
N LEU A 124 7.45 -40.99 -24.42
CA LEU A 124 6.85 -39.67 -24.67
C LEU A 124 5.40 -39.60 -24.18
N LEU A 125 4.63 -40.68 -24.39
CA LEU A 125 3.20 -40.72 -24.07
C LEU A 125 2.91 -40.80 -22.57
N LYS A 126 3.95 -40.95 -21.72
CA LYS A 126 3.79 -40.93 -20.25
C LYS A 126 3.40 -39.56 -19.74
N GLU A 127 3.81 -38.52 -20.46
CA GLU A 127 3.65 -37.13 -20.05
C GLU A 127 2.82 -36.30 -21.04
N VAL A 128 2.58 -36.83 -22.25
CA VAL A 128 1.95 -36.09 -23.35
C VAL A 128 0.96 -36.99 -24.09
N ASP A 129 -0.28 -36.55 -24.19
CA ASP A 129 -1.26 -37.17 -25.10
C ASP A 129 -1.00 -36.70 -26.54
N VAL A 130 -1.19 -37.57 -27.52
CA VAL A 130 -1.22 -37.16 -28.94
C VAL A 130 -2.61 -37.38 -29.49
N VAL A 131 -3.24 -36.31 -29.97
CA VAL A 131 -4.59 -36.35 -30.53
C VAL A 131 -4.53 -36.02 -32.01
N VAL A 132 -5.05 -36.91 -32.85
CA VAL A 132 -5.26 -36.67 -34.27
C VAL A 132 -6.72 -36.27 -34.47
N ALA A 133 -6.94 -35.05 -34.96
CA ALA A 133 -8.27 -34.54 -35.22
C ALA A 133 -9.02 -35.39 -36.26
N PRO A 134 -10.35 -35.53 -36.13
CA PRO A 134 -11.18 -36.22 -37.13
C PRO A 134 -11.14 -35.53 -38.50
N CYS A 135 -11.65 -36.17 -39.53
CA CYS A 135 -11.79 -35.54 -40.86
C CYS A 135 -12.75 -34.34 -40.83
N ARG A 136 -12.53 -33.37 -41.73
CA ARG A 136 -13.36 -32.15 -41.84
C ARG A 136 -14.84 -32.44 -42.05
N GLY A 137 -15.17 -33.50 -42.80
CA GLY A 137 -16.55 -33.95 -43.01
C GLY A 137 -17.27 -34.46 -41.75
N PHE A 138 -16.52 -34.72 -40.67
CA PHE A 138 -17.06 -35.14 -39.37
C PHE A 138 -17.07 -33.99 -38.35
N GLN A 139 -15.95 -33.30 -38.18
CA GLN A 139 -15.84 -32.14 -37.30
C GLN A 139 -14.73 -31.20 -37.80
N SER A 140 -14.97 -29.89 -37.75
CA SER A 140 -13.96 -28.89 -38.11
C SER A 140 -12.81 -28.88 -37.10
N ALA A 141 -11.63 -28.48 -37.57
CA ALA A 141 -10.45 -28.29 -36.74
C ALA A 141 -10.69 -27.24 -35.64
N GLU A 142 -11.47 -26.20 -35.94
CA GLU A 142 -11.92 -25.19 -34.97
C GLU A 142 -12.72 -25.81 -33.83
N ALA A 143 -13.75 -26.61 -34.16
CA ALA A 143 -14.59 -27.24 -33.16
C ALA A 143 -13.82 -28.27 -32.33
N THR A 144 -12.94 -29.06 -32.97
CA THR A 144 -12.04 -29.97 -32.25
C THR A 144 -11.14 -29.20 -31.29
N LEU A 145 -10.50 -28.10 -31.74
CA LEU A 145 -9.65 -27.29 -30.87
C LEU A 145 -10.43 -26.71 -29.68
N GLY A 146 -11.66 -26.24 -29.90
CA GLY A 146 -12.53 -25.69 -28.85
C GLY A 146 -12.82 -26.65 -27.70
N GLU A 147 -12.88 -27.96 -27.96
CA GLU A 147 -13.04 -28.98 -26.92
C GLU A 147 -11.80 -29.13 -26.02
N TYR A 148 -10.60 -28.92 -26.57
CA TYR A 148 -9.33 -29.15 -25.85
C TYR A 148 -8.76 -27.92 -25.15
N VAL A 149 -8.98 -26.71 -25.65
CA VAL A 149 -8.37 -25.47 -25.12
C VAL A 149 -8.69 -25.23 -23.64
N ASN A 150 -9.77 -25.81 -23.11
CA ASN A 150 -10.19 -25.70 -21.71
C ASN A 150 -10.01 -26.97 -20.88
N GLN A 151 -9.27 -27.96 -21.37
CA GLN A 151 -9.11 -29.28 -20.72
C GLN A 151 -7.67 -29.76 -20.65
N VAL A 152 -6.84 -29.31 -21.59
CA VAL A 152 -5.42 -29.70 -21.72
C VAL A 152 -4.56 -28.47 -21.97
N LEU A 153 -3.23 -28.64 -22.00
CA LEU A 153 -2.29 -27.64 -22.50
C LEU A 153 -1.95 -27.97 -23.97
N PRO A 154 -2.66 -27.38 -24.97
CA PRO A 154 -2.54 -27.79 -26.36
C PRO A 154 -1.27 -27.22 -27.01
N VAL A 155 -0.49 -28.10 -27.62
CA VAL A 155 0.53 -27.76 -28.62
C VAL A 155 -0.06 -28.10 -29.98
N VAL A 156 -0.48 -27.07 -30.72
CA VAL A 156 -1.22 -27.24 -31.98
C VAL A 156 -0.26 -27.37 -33.16
N ILE A 157 -0.43 -28.45 -33.92
CA ILE A 157 0.30 -28.71 -35.16
C ILE A 157 -0.70 -28.77 -36.31
N PHE A 158 -0.42 -28.08 -37.40
CA PHE A 158 -1.24 -28.11 -38.61
C PHE A 158 -0.45 -28.77 -39.75
N ALA A 159 -0.84 -29.98 -40.13
CA ALA A 159 -0.23 -30.75 -41.20
C ALA A 159 -0.72 -30.29 -42.58
N ILE A 160 0.22 -30.02 -43.48
CA ILE A 160 -0.02 -29.56 -44.86
C ILE A 160 0.60 -30.59 -45.81
N SER A 161 -0.14 -31.10 -46.78
CA SER A 161 0.43 -31.97 -47.83
C SER A 161 0.53 -31.28 -49.18
N GLU A 162 -0.32 -30.29 -49.43
CA GLU A 162 -0.40 -29.62 -50.73
C GLU A 162 0.58 -28.45 -50.83
N ALA A 163 0.79 -27.96 -52.05
CA ALA A 163 1.66 -26.83 -52.31
C ALA A 163 1.06 -25.47 -51.90
N GLU A 164 -0.26 -25.41 -51.69
CA GLU A 164 -1.05 -24.22 -51.36
C GLU A 164 -2.21 -24.60 -50.42
N LEU A 165 -2.70 -23.62 -49.65
CA LEU A 165 -3.94 -23.74 -48.88
C LEU A 165 -5.15 -23.53 -49.81
N SER A 166 -6.17 -24.38 -49.69
CA SER A 166 -7.45 -24.16 -50.36
C SER A 166 -8.26 -23.04 -49.67
N SER A 167 -9.27 -22.49 -50.35
CA SER A 167 -10.16 -21.49 -49.73
C SER A 167 -10.88 -22.02 -48.48
N SER A 168 -11.14 -23.32 -48.40
CA SER A 168 -11.70 -23.94 -47.20
C SER A 168 -10.68 -24.01 -46.05
N ASP A 169 -9.40 -24.26 -46.35
CA ASP A 169 -8.33 -24.27 -45.35
C ASP A 169 -8.10 -22.86 -44.79
N GLU A 170 -8.09 -21.85 -45.67
CA GLU A 170 -7.95 -20.46 -45.27
C GLU A 170 -9.09 -20.02 -44.35
N ASN A 171 -10.34 -20.35 -44.68
CA ASN A 171 -11.50 -20.01 -43.84
C ASN A 171 -11.41 -20.67 -42.46
N GLU A 172 -11.07 -21.96 -42.39
CA GLU A 172 -10.93 -22.67 -41.11
C GLU A 172 -9.80 -22.09 -40.25
N LEU A 173 -8.67 -21.73 -40.87
CA LEU A 173 -7.56 -21.06 -40.17
C LEU A 173 -7.92 -19.65 -39.71
N ARG A 174 -8.77 -18.90 -40.44
CA ARG A 174 -9.30 -17.60 -39.98
C ARG A 174 -10.19 -17.80 -38.75
N GLU A 175 -11.10 -18.77 -38.78
CA GLU A 175 -11.98 -19.06 -37.64
C GLU A 175 -11.19 -19.46 -36.39
N ILE A 176 -10.17 -20.32 -36.54
CA ILE A 176 -9.28 -20.69 -35.44
C ILE A 176 -8.61 -19.45 -34.85
N LYS A 177 -8.10 -18.54 -35.70
CA LYS A 177 -7.39 -17.34 -35.25
C LYS A 177 -8.30 -16.34 -34.54
N GLU A 178 -9.52 -16.16 -35.03
CA GLU A 178 -10.50 -15.26 -34.44
C GLU A 178 -10.96 -15.74 -33.06
N LYS A 179 -11.11 -17.06 -32.87
CA LYS A 179 -11.59 -17.65 -31.62
C LYS A 179 -10.48 -17.99 -30.63
N PHE A 180 -9.29 -18.34 -31.11
CA PHE A 180 -8.18 -18.81 -30.28
C PHE A 180 -6.89 -18.03 -30.57
N SER A 181 -6.35 -17.39 -29.55
CA SER A 181 -5.05 -16.71 -29.62
C SER A 181 -3.91 -17.69 -29.30
N LEU A 182 -3.74 -18.70 -30.14
CA LEU A 182 -2.74 -19.76 -29.95
C LEU A 182 -1.74 -19.81 -31.11
N PRO A 183 -0.44 -20.00 -30.83
CA PRO A 183 0.54 -20.25 -31.87
C PRO A 183 0.34 -21.65 -32.47
N ILE A 184 0.58 -21.77 -33.78
CA ILE A 184 0.44 -23.03 -34.54
C ILE A 184 1.76 -23.40 -35.22
N PHE A 185 2.15 -24.66 -35.08
CA PHE A 185 3.25 -25.24 -35.84
C PHE A 185 2.74 -25.79 -37.17
N PHE A 186 2.95 -25.06 -38.26
CA PHE A 186 2.60 -25.53 -39.60
C PHE A 186 3.73 -26.41 -40.14
N PHE A 187 3.41 -27.64 -40.54
CA PHE A 187 4.40 -28.58 -41.07
C PHE A 187 3.97 -29.11 -42.42
N LYS A 188 4.81 -28.91 -43.44
CA LYS A 188 4.61 -29.52 -44.76
C LYS A 188 5.17 -30.95 -44.75
N VAL A 189 4.26 -31.90 -44.89
CA VAL A 189 4.57 -33.32 -44.88
C VAL A 189 5.18 -33.74 -46.24
N PRO A 190 6.22 -34.59 -46.27
CA PRO A 190 6.80 -35.06 -47.52
C PRO A 190 5.82 -35.86 -48.39
N GLU A 191 5.89 -35.71 -49.71
CA GLU A 191 5.13 -36.56 -50.63
C GLU A 191 5.59 -38.02 -50.52
N SER A 192 4.64 -38.94 -50.37
CA SER A 192 4.92 -40.38 -50.27
C SER A 192 5.71 -40.88 -51.50
N GLY A 193 7.00 -41.20 -51.31
CA GLY A 193 7.81 -41.90 -52.31
C GLY A 193 8.88 -41.09 -53.04
N VAL A 194 9.19 -39.85 -52.62
CA VAL A 194 10.33 -39.09 -53.16
C VAL A 194 11.52 -39.23 -52.22
N ASP A 195 12.67 -39.66 -52.75
CA ASP A 195 13.94 -39.80 -52.04
C ASP A 195 14.26 -38.56 -51.18
N LEU A 196 14.79 -38.81 -49.98
CA LEU A 196 15.27 -37.85 -48.97
C LEU A 196 16.43 -36.95 -49.45
N ILE A 197 16.56 -36.72 -50.75
CA ILE A 197 17.58 -35.89 -51.39
C ILE A 197 16.87 -34.95 -52.37
N SER A 198 16.21 -33.91 -51.85
CA SER A 198 15.77 -32.77 -52.66
C SER A 198 16.96 -31.81 -52.86
N PRO A 199 17.18 -31.25 -54.07
CA PRO A 199 18.27 -30.32 -54.32
C PRO A 199 18.08 -29.06 -53.47
N LYS A 200 19.19 -28.53 -52.93
CA LYS A 200 19.25 -27.25 -52.19
C LYS A 200 18.63 -26.12 -53.02
N LYS A 201 17.33 -25.86 -52.87
CA LYS A 201 16.74 -24.58 -53.26
C LYS A 201 17.32 -23.52 -52.35
N THR A 202 17.82 -22.44 -52.94
CA THR A 202 18.31 -21.25 -52.23
C THR A 202 17.21 -20.70 -51.32
N ASP A 203 17.51 -20.53 -50.03
CA ASP A 203 16.62 -20.09 -48.92
C ASP A 203 15.90 -18.73 -49.12
N ASN A 204 15.94 -18.11 -50.31
CA ASN A 204 15.52 -16.73 -50.54
C ASN A 204 14.13 -16.54 -51.21
N GLU A 205 13.51 -17.57 -51.79
CA GLU A 205 12.15 -17.44 -52.36
C GLU A 205 11.10 -17.92 -51.36
N LYS A 206 10.21 -17.01 -50.95
CA LYS A 206 9.06 -17.34 -50.09
C LYS A 206 8.08 -18.22 -50.87
N SER A 207 7.66 -19.34 -50.29
CA SER A 207 6.69 -20.25 -50.88
C SER A 207 5.28 -19.63 -50.94
N SER A 208 4.41 -20.17 -51.79
CA SER A 208 2.99 -19.76 -51.85
C SER A 208 2.30 -19.94 -50.48
N LEU A 209 2.56 -21.06 -49.81
CA LEU A 209 2.12 -21.31 -48.42
C LEU A 209 2.59 -20.23 -47.44
N TYR A 210 3.86 -19.82 -47.53
CA TYR A 210 4.38 -18.75 -46.68
C TYR A 210 3.61 -17.45 -46.89
N CYS A 211 3.32 -17.08 -48.14
CA CYS A 211 2.54 -15.89 -48.45
C CYS A 211 1.11 -15.98 -47.92
N GLN A 212 0.42 -17.11 -48.12
CA GLN A 212 -0.94 -17.31 -47.59
C GLN A 212 -0.99 -17.24 -46.06
N LEU A 213 -0.02 -17.82 -45.36
CA LEU A 213 0.04 -17.75 -43.88
C LEU A 213 0.46 -16.36 -43.37
N MET A 214 1.20 -15.58 -44.16
CA MET A 214 1.45 -14.16 -43.88
C MET A 214 0.18 -13.32 -44.03
N ASP A 215 -0.63 -13.58 -45.07
CA ASP A 215 -1.90 -12.87 -45.32
C ASP A 215 -2.96 -13.22 -44.27
N LEU A 216 -2.93 -14.44 -43.75
CA LEU A 216 -3.68 -14.87 -42.56
C LEU A 216 -3.04 -14.37 -41.24
N GLU A 217 -1.96 -13.60 -41.32
CA GLU A 217 -1.22 -13.00 -40.21
C GLU A 217 -0.72 -14.03 -39.17
N TYR A 218 -0.55 -15.31 -39.56
CA TYR A 218 0.08 -16.32 -38.71
C TYR A 218 1.60 -16.13 -38.66
N LEU A 219 2.20 -15.63 -39.75
CA LEU A 219 3.63 -15.37 -39.87
C LEU A 219 3.92 -13.86 -39.91
N SER A 220 5.15 -13.43 -39.59
CA SER A 220 5.59 -12.02 -39.65
C SER A 220 6.90 -11.83 -40.42
N THR A 221 7.15 -10.63 -40.95
CA THR A 221 8.28 -10.31 -41.85
C THR A 221 9.64 -10.17 -41.15
N ASN A 222 9.68 -10.08 -39.83
CA ASN A 222 10.89 -9.80 -39.04
C ASN A 222 11.70 -11.05 -38.67
N HIS A 223 11.32 -12.25 -39.13
CA HIS A 223 11.91 -13.50 -38.65
C HIS A 223 12.43 -14.39 -39.78
N CYS A 224 13.68 -14.83 -39.64
CA CYS A 224 14.37 -15.69 -40.59
C CYS A 224 13.80 -17.12 -40.51
N SER A 225 13.67 -17.78 -41.67
CA SER A 225 13.24 -19.18 -41.90
C SER A 225 14.18 -20.25 -41.28
N CYS A 226 15.11 -19.83 -40.42
CA CYS A 226 15.98 -20.67 -39.61
C CYS A 226 15.51 -20.83 -38.16
N GLY A 227 14.42 -20.15 -37.76
CA GLY A 227 13.68 -20.49 -36.53
C GLY A 227 14.48 -20.38 -35.24
N ALA A 228 15.46 -19.47 -35.16
CA ALA A 228 16.13 -19.15 -33.90
C ALA A 228 15.72 -17.74 -33.41
N PRO A 229 14.57 -17.60 -32.73
CA PRO A 229 14.33 -16.46 -31.85
C PRO A 229 15.25 -16.52 -30.63
N GLY A 230 15.58 -15.37 -30.05
CA GLY A 230 16.24 -15.30 -28.75
C GLY A 230 15.36 -15.90 -27.64
N PRO A 231 15.94 -16.24 -26.47
CA PRO A 231 15.24 -16.85 -25.34
C PRO A 231 14.06 -16.05 -24.77
N ASP A 232 13.91 -14.78 -25.16
CA ASP A 232 12.83 -13.86 -24.72
C ASP A 232 11.70 -13.69 -25.76
N ALA A 233 11.64 -14.48 -26.83
CA ALA A 233 10.59 -14.34 -27.85
C ALA A 233 9.33 -15.15 -27.48
N ASP A 234 8.17 -14.49 -27.51
CA ASP A 234 6.86 -15.14 -27.41
C ASP A 234 6.75 -16.33 -28.38
N ALA A 235 6.06 -17.39 -27.96
CA ALA A 235 5.72 -18.50 -28.84
C ALA A 235 4.87 -17.96 -30.01
N GLN A 236 5.46 -17.95 -31.20
CA GLN A 236 4.80 -17.52 -32.43
C GLN A 236 4.60 -18.71 -33.35
N SER A 237 3.56 -18.63 -34.18
CA SER A 237 3.34 -19.64 -35.22
C SER A 237 4.52 -19.68 -36.19
N MET A 238 4.81 -20.87 -36.71
CA MET A 238 5.93 -21.08 -37.64
C MET A 238 5.57 -22.07 -38.73
N LEU A 239 6.17 -21.88 -39.91
CA LEU A 239 6.06 -22.80 -41.03
C LEU A 239 7.37 -23.55 -41.23
N VAL A 240 7.29 -24.88 -41.25
CA VAL A 240 8.42 -25.78 -41.53
C VAL A 240 8.11 -26.63 -42.75
N GLU A 241 8.80 -26.34 -43.85
CA GLU A 241 8.62 -27.07 -45.12
C GLU A 241 9.67 -28.16 -45.38
N GLN A 242 10.73 -28.19 -44.57
CA GLN A 242 11.85 -29.14 -44.69
C GLN A 242 11.79 -30.17 -43.57
N PHE A 243 11.85 -31.45 -43.92
CA PHE A 243 11.73 -32.56 -42.98
C PHE A 243 12.81 -32.51 -41.88
N GLU A 244 14.05 -32.17 -42.21
CA GLU A 244 15.17 -32.11 -41.25
C GLU A 244 14.99 -31.01 -40.20
N LYS A 245 14.12 -30.03 -40.47
CA LYS A 245 13.76 -28.96 -39.55
C LYS A 245 12.58 -29.33 -38.63
N LEU A 246 11.99 -30.53 -38.72
CA LEU A 246 10.94 -30.98 -37.80
C LEU A 246 11.39 -30.96 -36.33
N ARG A 247 12.69 -31.09 -36.06
CA ARG A 247 13.28 -30.92 -34.71
C ARG A 247 12.93 -29.58 -34.04
N LEU A 248 12.57 -28.56 -34.83
CA LEU A 248 12.09 -27.27 -34.30
C LEU A 248 10.78 -27.41 -33.52
N LEU A 249 9.99 -28.46 -33.76
CA LEU A 249 8.79 -28.76 -32.98
C LEU A 249 9.09 -28.83 -31.49
N SER A 250 10.20 -29.46 -31.07
CA SER A 250 10.59 -29.51 -29.66
C SER A 250 10.85 -28.12 -29.07
N THR A 251 11.43 -27.21 -29.86
CA THR A 251 11.68 -25.83 -29.42
C THR A 251 10.37 -25.05 -29.35
N PHE A 252 9.51 -25.19 -30.36
CA PHE A 252 8.18 -24.61 -30.39
C PHE A 252 7.32 -25.09 -29.21
N SER A 253 7.21 -26.40 -28.98
CA SER A 253 6.45 -26.98 -27.86
C SER A 253 6.94 -26.44 -26.52
N ARG A 254 8.27 -26.34 -26.34
CA ARG A 254 8.86 -25.73 -25.14
C ARG A 254 8.39 -24.29 -24.96
N GLN A 255 8.43 -23.47 -26.01
CA GLN A 255 7.99 -22.07 -25.94
C GLN A 255 6.50 -21.95 -25.59
N VAL A 256 5.63 -22.77 -26.22
CA VAL A 256 4.19 -22.77 -25.94
C VAL A 256 3.90 -23.14 -24.48
N LEU A 257 4.49 -24.23 -23.98
CA LEU A 257 4.28 -24.68 -22.61
C LEU A 257 4.89 -23.71 -21.59
N GLN A 258 6.07 -23.16 -21.90
CA GLN A 258 6.73 -22.14 -21.06
C GLN A 258 5.89 -20.87 -20.96
N LYS A 259 5.23 -20.43 -22.05
CA LYS A 259 4.29 -19.30 -22.03
C LYS A 259 3.16 -19.53 -21.03
N HIS A 260 2.51 -20.69 -21.04
CA HIS A 260 1.47 -21.01 -20.07
C HIS A 260 1.99 -20.99 -18.62
N LEU A 261 3.19 -21.53 -18.36
CA LEU A 261 3.80 -21.47 -17.03
C LEU A 261 4.12 -20.05 -16.60
N VAL A 262 4.61 -19.20 -17.51
CA VAL A 262 4.88 -17.77 -17.24
C VAL A 262 3.58 -17.04 -16.92
N GLU A 263 2.50 -17.25 -17.68
CA GLU A 263 1.18 -16.65 -17.43
C GLU A 263 0.61 -17.04 -16.06
N ALA A 264 0.72 -18.33 -15.70
CA ALA A 264 0.33 -18.81 -14.38
C ALA A 264 1.20 -18.21 -13.26
N ALA A 265 2.53 -18.24 -13.41
CA ALA A 265 3.44 -17.65 -12.42
C ALA A 265 3.21 -16.13 -12.26
N THR A 266 2.91 -15.43 -13.35
CA THR A 266 2.54 -14.00 -13.35
C THR A 266 1.26 -13.78 -12.54
N SER A 267 0.20 -14.53 -12.85
CA SER A 267 -1.07 -14.45 -12.14
C SER A 267 -0.93 -14.73 -10.65
N LEU A 268 -0.14 -15.75 -10.28
CA LEU A 268 0.18 -16.10 -8.90
C LEU A 268 0.94 -14.98 -8.19
N ASN A 269 1.95 -14.41 -8.85
CA ASN A 269 2.73 -13.32 -8.28
C ASN A 269 1.89 -12.07 -8.03
N GLU A 270 1.01 -11.70 -8.95
CA GLU A 270 0.11 -10.56 -8.76
C GLU A 270 -0.83 -10.77 -7.55
N VAL A 271 -1.34 -12.00 -7.34
CA VAL A 271 -2.17 -12.32 -6.18
C VAL A 271 -1.37 -12.16 -4.88
N HIS A 272 -0.17 -12.75 -4.80
CA HIS A 272 0.69 -12.65 -3.62
C HIS A 272 1.06 -11.19 -3.30
N CYS A 273 1.49 -10.41 -4.31
CA CYS A 273 1.81 -8.99 -4.16
C CYS A 273 0.60 -8.18 -3.67
N ARG A 274 -0.58 -8.41 -4.26
CA ARG A 274 -1.81 -7.70 -3.88
C ARG A 274 -2.20 -8.01 -2.45
N CYS A 275 -2.18 -9.28 -2.04
CA CYS A 275 -2.46 -9.69 -0.67
C CYS A 275 -1.49 -9.02 0.29
N LEU A 276 -0.18 -9.09 0.03
CA LEU A 276 0.82 -8.45 0.87
C LEU A 276 0.60 -6.94 1.03
N ASN A 277 0.31 -6.23 -0.07
CA ASN A 277 0.05 -4.79 -0.02
C ASN A 277 -1.17 -4.44 0.84
N ILE A 278 -2.23 -5.26 0.82
CA ILE A 278 -3.41 -5.07 1.70
C ILE A 278 -2.99 -5.14 3.18
N PHE A 279 -2.22 -6.16 3.55
CA PHE A 279 -1.75 -6.33 4.93
C PHE A 279 -0.81 -5.21 5.37
N ILE A 280 0.11 -4.79 4.49
CA ILE A 280 1.01 -3.66 4.76
C ILE A 280 0.21 -2.37 4.97
N ASN A 281 -0.73 -2.05 4.07
CA ASN A 281 -1.57 -0.85 4.18
C ASN A 281 -2.45 -0.86 5.44
N GLN A 282 -3.06 -2.01 5.76
CA GLN A 282 -3.82 -2.14 7.00
C GLN A 282 -2.95 -1.90 8.23
N ALA A 283 -1.69 -2.34 8.20
CA ALA A 283 -0.77 -2.09 9.30
C ALA A 283 -0.33 -0.62 9.40
N PHE A 284 -0.23 0.10 8.28
CA PHE A 284 -0.07 1.55 8.30
C PHE A 284 -1.26 2.25 8.97
N ASP A 285 -2.48 1.88 8.60
CA ASP A 285 -3.69 2.47 9.18
C ASP A 285 -3.80 2.19 10.68
N MET A 286 -3.52 0.95 11.10
CA MET A 286 -3.47 0.57 12.52
C MET A 286 -2.41 1.36 13.29
N GLN A 287 -1.19 1.46 12.75
CA GLN A 287 -0.12 2.22 13.41
C GLN A 287 -0.45 3.71 13.52
N ARG A 288 -1.05 4.28 12.47
CA ARG A 288 -1.49 5.67 12.46
C ARG A 288 -2.54 5.91 13.54
N ASP A 289 -3.52 5.03 13.68
CA ASP A 289 -4.55 5.11 14.71
C ASP A 289 -3.96 5.01 16.13
N LEU A 290 -3.02 4.07 16.35
CA LEU A 290 -2.26 3.93 17.61
C LEU A 290 -1.53 5.21 18.02
N GLN A 291 -1.10 6.03 17.06
CA GLN A 291 -0.42 7.31 17.35
C GLN A 291 -1.37 8.51 17.44
N ILE A 292 -2.37 8.59 16.56
CA ILE A 292 -3.23 9.78 16.43
C ILE A 292 -4.27 9.84 17.53
N THR A 293 -4.89 8.71 17.89
CA THR A 293 -6.00 8.68 18.85
C THR A 293 -5.57 9.17 20.23
N PRO A 294 -4.45 8.71 20.83
CA PRO A 294 -3.96 9.25 22.10
C PRO A 294 -3.63 10.75 22.03
N LYS A 295 -3.02 11.22 20.94
CA LYS A 295 -2.70 12.65 20.74
C LYS A 295 -3.95 13.52 20.65
N ARG A 296 -5.02 13.02 20.02
CA ARG A 296 -6.32 13.73 19.94
C ARG A 296 -7.02 13.80 21.29
N LEU A 297 -6.97 12.73 22.08
CA LEU A 297 -7.50 12.72 23.46
C LEU A 297 -6.76 13.75 24.33
N GLU A 298 -5.42 13.74 24.31
CA GLU A 298 -4.59 14.71 25.02
C GLU A 298 -4.87 16.16 24.58
N TYR A 299 -4.95 16.40 23.27
CA TYR A 299 -5.27 17.71 22.72
C TYR A 299 -6.65 18.20 23.18
N THR A 300 -7.65 17.31 23.19
CA THR A 300 -9.02 17.62 23.62
C THR A 300 -9.04 18.01 25.08
N ARG A 301 -8.35 17.26 25.95
CA ARG A 301 -8.19 17.56 27.38
C ARG A 301 -7.52 18.91 27.59
N LYS A 302 -6.40 19.16 26.90
CA LYS A 302 -5.67 20.42 27.01
C LYS A 302 -6.53 21.62 26.59
N LYS A 303 -7.24 21.51 25.47
CA LYS A 303 -8.06 22.60 24.95
C LYS A 303 -9.32 22.85 25.76
N GLU A 304 -9.92 21.82 26.35
CA GLU A 304 -11.03 22.02 27.29
C GLU A 304 -10.55 22.68 28.59
N ASN A 305 -9.40 22.27 29.14
CA ASN A 305 -8.79 22.94 30.30
C ASN A 305 -8.50 24.43 30.01
N GLU A 306 -7.95 24.76 28.83
CA GLU A 306 -7.72 26.16 28.42
C GLU A 306 -9.04 26.97 28.38
N LEU A 307 -10.13 26.36 27.91
CA LEU A 307 -11.46 26.98 27.88
C LEU A 307 -12.00 27.17 29.31
N TYR A 308 -11.94 26.13 30.15
CA TYR A 308 -12.35 26.18 31.56
C TYR A 308 -11.61 27.29 32.32
N GLU A 309 -10.27 27.33 32.23
CA GLU A 309 -9.44 28.37 32.86
C GLU A 309 -9.80 29.76 32.34
N SER A 310 -10.06 29.92 31.05
CA SER A 310 -10.46 31.21 30.47
C SER A 310 -11.81 31.68 31.02
N LEU A 311 -12.81 30.80 31.08
CA LEU A 311 -14.14 31.09 31.63
C LEU A 311 -14.07 31.36 33.15
N MET A 312 -13.24 30.60 33.87
CA MET A 312 -13.03 30.78 35.31
C MET A 312 -12.31 32.10 35.60
N ASN A 313 -11.34 32.48 34.77
CA ASN A 313 -10.68 33.79 34.85
C ASN A 313 -11.66 34.94 34.57
N ILE A 314 -12.60 34.80 33.63
CA ILE A 314 -13.67 35.80 33.44
C ILE A 314 -14.51 35.90 34.71
N ALA A 315 -14.95 34.78 35.28
CA ALA A 315 -15.73 34.78 36.52
C ALA A 315 -14.99 35.43 37.70
N ASN A 316 -13.67 35.21 37.80
CA ASN A 316 -12.84 35.74 38.88
C ASN A 316 -12.47 37.22 38.68
N ARG A 317 -12.03 37.61 37.47
CA ARG A 317 -11.53 38.97 37.18
C ARG A 317 -12.66 39.99 37.01
N LYS A 318 -13.87 39.56 36.65
CA LYS A 318 -15.04 40.44 36.42
C LYS A 318 -15.93 40.63 37.64
N GLN A 319 -15.61 40.15 38.85
CA GLN A 319 -16.52 40.38 40.00
C GLN A 319 -16.74 41.89 40.29
N GLU A 320 -15.71 42.72 40.10
CA GLU A 320 -15.81 44.18 40.20
C GLU A 320 -16.44 44.84 38.97
N GLU A 321 -16.07 44.42 37.75
CA GLU A 321 -16.70 44.94 36.54
C GLU A 321 -18.18 44.55 36.40
N MET A 322 -18.57 43.37 36.90
CA MET A 322 -19.95 42.89 36.93
C MET A 322 -20.78 43.69 37.94
N LYS A 323 -20.17 44.13 39.04
CA LYS A 323 -20.80 45.10 39.96
C LYS A 323 -21.06 46.41 39.23
N ASP A 324 -20.11 46.93 38.46
CA ASP A 324 -20.27 48.17 37.70
C ASP A 324 -21.30 48.01 36.56
N MET A 325 -21.30 46.87 35.86
CA MET A 325 -22.31 46.52 34.85
C MET A 325 -23.71 46.38 35.45
N ILE A 326 -23.86 45.81 36.66
CA ILE A 326 -25.14 45.75 37.37
C ILE A 326 -25.60 47.16 37.76
N ILE A 327 -24.70 48.02 38.22
CA ILE A 327 -25.00 49.42 38.55
C ILE A 327 -25.46 50.18 37.29
N GLU A 328 -24.73 50.05 36.18
CA GLU A 328 -25.07 50.66 34.89
C GLU A 328 -26.42 50.15 34.35
N THR A 329 -26.66 48.84 34.43
CA THR A 329 -27.91 48.21 33.97
C THR A 329 -29.09 48.64 34.82
N LEU A 330 -28.94 48.68 36.15
CA LEU A 330 -29.94 49.23 37.06
C LEU A 330 -30.23 50.71 36.76
N SER A 331 -29.21 51.50 36.44
CA SER A 331 -29.38 52.91 36.08
C SER A 331 -30.15 53.07 34.77
N ASN A 332 -29.84 52.26 33.75
CA ASN A 332 -30.46 52.34 32.43
C ASN A 332 -31.90 51.81 32.41
N MET A 333 -32.19 50.78 33.21
CA MET A 333 -33.53 50.19 33.31
C MET A 333 -34.42 50.86 34.36
N LYS A 334 -33.88 51.82 35.14
CA LYS A 334 -34.58 52.40 36.29
C LYS A 334 -35.97 52.92 35.91
N GLU A 335 -36.06 53.75 34.87
CA GLU A 335 -37.34 54.37 34.50
C GLU A 335 -38.34 53.36 33.94
N GLU A 336 -37.88 52.40 33.14
CA GLU A 336 -38.70 51.30 32.61
C GLU A 336 -39.27 50.42 33.73
N LEU A 337 -38.45 50.06 34.73
CA LEU A 337 -38.88 49.27 35.88
C LEU A 337 -39.90 50.01 36.76
N LEU A 338 -39.76 51.33 36.88
CA LEU A 338 -40.73 52.17 37.59
C LEU A 338 -42.07 52.21 36.85
N GLU A 339 -42.04 52.33 35.51
CA GLU A 339 -43.23 52.25 34.66
C GLU A 339 -43.91 50.89 34.72
N ASP A 340 -43.15 49.81 34.61
CA ASP A 340 -43.66 48.44 34.70
C ASP A 340 -44.31 48.17 36.07
N ALA A 341 -43.69 48.65 37.16
CA ALA A 341 -44.28 48.53 38.49
C ALA A 341 -45.55 49.38 38.64
N ALA A 342 -45.59 50.59 38.07
CA ALA A 342 -46.78 51.45 38.08
C ALA A 342 -47.99 50.78 37.43
N ASN A 343 -47.74 50.09 36.31
CA ASN A 343 -48.74 49.41 35.48
C ASN A 343 -49.01 47.96 35.91
N MET A 344 -48.33 47.47 36.96
CA MET A 344 -48.43 46.08 37.40
C MET A 344 -49.81 45.76 37.99
N GLU A 345 -50.43 44.70 37.49
CA GLU A 345 -51.60 44.09 38.11
C GLU A 345 -51.15 43.01 39.11
N PHE A 346 -51.66 43.06 40.33
CA PHE A 346 -51.30 42.10 41.37
C PHE A 346 -52.12 40.82 41.23
N LYS A 347 -51.44 39.68 41.28
CA LYS A 347 -52.09 38.37 41.28
C LYS A 347 -52.66 38.07 42.67
N ASP A 348 -53.86 37.50 42.70
CA ASP A 348 -54.55 37.01 43.91
C ASP A 348 -54.83 38.09 44.99
N ILE A 349 -54.89 39.37 44.59
CA ILE A 349 -55.19 40.51 45.46
C ILE A 349 -56.22 41.41 44.76
N ILE A 350 -57.36 41.66 45.41
CA ILE A 350 -58.37 42.59 44.92
C ILE A 350 -58.04 43.99 45.45
N ILE A 351 -57.68 44.91 44.55
CA ILE A 351 -57.43 46.31 44.90
C ILE A 351 -58.76 47.07 44.84
N PRO A 352 -59.24 47.69 45.93
CA PRO A 352 -60.48 48.47 45.91
C PRO A 352 -60.33 49.73 45.04
N GLU A 353 -61.27 49.99 44.11
CA GLU A 353 -61.24 51.16 43.21
C GLU A 353 -61.39 52.50 43.94
N ASN A 354 -61.91 52.49 45.17
CA ASN A 354 -62.29 53.69 45.93
C ASN A 354 -61.19 54.22 46.87
N GLY A 355 -59.97 53.67 46.80
CA GLY A 355 -58.86 54.07 47.67
C GLY A 355 -59.00 53.60 49.13
N GLU A 356 -59.79 52.56 49.38
CA GLU A 356 -59.98 52.01 50.73
C GLU A 356 -58.73 51.26 51.27
N PRO A 357 -58.56 51.19 52.60
CA PRO A 357 -57.43 50.54 53.25
C PRO A 357 -57.26 49.06 52.87
N VAL A 358 -56.10 48.69 52.32
CA VAL A 358 -55.78 47.28 52.03
C VAL A 358 -55.11 46.64 53.26
N SER A 359 -55.34 45.34 53.51
CA SER A 359 -54.80 44.68 54.71
C SER A 359 -53.27 44.65 54.71
N SER A 360 -52.65 44.66 55.91
CA SER A 360 -51.19 44.57 56.05
C SER A 360 -50.59 43.30 55.39
N LYS A 361 -51.38 42.23 55.27
CA LYS A 361 -50.97 40.98 54.59
C LYS A 361 -50.92 41.15 53.08
N ASP A 362 -51.86 41.89 52.50
CA ASP A 362 -51.95 42.13 51.06
C ASP A 362 -50.91 43.16 50.63
N ILE A 363 -50.68 44.21 51.41
CA ILE A 363 -49.58 45.17 51.19
C ILE A 363 -48.23 44.44 51.15
N LYS A 364 -48.00 43.49 52.07
CA LYS A 364 -46.80 42.64 52.06
C LYS A 364 -46.69 41.80 50.79
N CYS A 365 -47.81 41.28 50.29
CA CYS A 365 -47.84 40.49 49.07
C CYS A 365 -47.57 41.36 47.82
N CYS A 366 -48.15 42.56 47.74
CA CYS A 366 -47.89 43.52 46.66
C CYS A 366 -46.41 43.94 46.60
N ILE A 367 -45.81 44.28 47.74
CA ILE A 367 -44.37 44.62 47.83
C ILE A 367 -43.52 43.45 47.33
N LYS A 368 -43.88 42.22 47.71
CA LYS A 368 -43.17 41.02 47.28
C LYS A 368 -43.27 40.81 45.75
N GLN A 369 -44.46 41.00 45.17
CA GLN A 369 -44.66 40.86 43.73
C GLN A 369 -43.89 41.93 42.92
N ILE A 370 -43.86 43.20 43.36
CA ILE A 370 -43.04 44.25 42.72
C ILE A 370 -41.55 43.91 42.76
N GLN A 371 -41.06 43.38 43.89
CA GLN A 371 -39.66 42.98 44.01
C GLN A 371 -39.32 41.78 43.12
N GLU A 372 -40.20 40.79 43.03
CA GLU A 372 -40.05 39.65 42.13
C GLU A 372 -39.97 40.10 40.66
N LEU A 373 -40.77 41.10 40.26
CA LEU A 373 -40.72 41.72 38.94
C LEU A 373 -39.35 42.39 38.65
N ILE A 374 -38.89 43.25 39.57
CA ILE A 374 -37.61 43.99 39.42
C ILE A 374 -36.43 43.02 39.34
N ILE A 375 -36.40 42.03 40.21
CA ILE A 375 -35.35 41.01 40.26
C ILE A 375 -35.35 40.17 38.98
N SER A 376 -36.54 39.78 38.50
CA SER A 376 -36.69 39.02 37.25
C SER A 376 -36.14 39.78 36.04
N ARG A 377 -36.52 41.06 35.88
CA ARG A 377 -36.04 41.92 34.78
C ARG A 377 -34.55 42.19 34.87
N LEU A 378 -34.03 42.45 36.06
CA LEU A 378 -32.59 42.66 36.27
C LEU A 378 -31.79 41.41 35.92
N ASN A 379 -32.24 40.23 36.35
CA ASN A 379 -31.61 38.96 36.01
C ASN A 379 -31.54 38.76 34.49
N GLN A 380 -32.64 39.03 33.79
CA GLN A 380 -32.71 38.88 32.33
C GLN A 380 -31.73 39.81 31.60
N ALA A 381 -31.63 41.08 32.02
CA ALA A 381 -30.71 42.03 31.41
C ALA A 381 -29.23 41.74 31.70
N VAL A 382 -28.90 41.34 32.93
CA VAL A 382 -27.54 40.96 33.33
C VAL A 382 -27.11 39.66 32.62
N ALA A 383 -28.02 38.69 32.49
CA ALA A 383 -27.77 37.46 31.74
C ALA A 383 -27.47 37.77 30.25
N ASN A 384 -28.26 38.64 29.61
CA ASN A 384 -28.05 39.02 28.21
C ASN A 384 -26.68 39.68 27.95
N LYS A 385 -26.20 40.53 28.86
CA LYS A 385 -24.85 41.14 28.74
C LYS A 385 -23.71 40.13 29.01
N LEU A 386 -23.93 39.10 29.82
CA LEU A 386 -22.96 38.02 30.03
C LEU A 386 -22.85 37.09 28.83
N ILE A 387 -23.98 36.78 28.21
CA ILE A 387 -24.08 35.93 27.01
C ILE A 387 -23.22 36.45 25.86
N SER A 388 -23.21 37.76 25.60
CA SER A 388 -22.40 38.35 24.52
C SER A 388 -20.88 38.23 24.73
N SER A 389 -20.43 38.17 25.98
CA SER A 389 -19.01 37.98 26.31
C SER A 389 -18.58 36.50 26.16
N VAL A 390 -19.52 35.57 26.35
CA VAL A 390 -19.32 34.12 26.18
C VAL A 390 -19.36 33.73 24.70
N ASP A 391 -20.18 34.40 23.88
CA ASP A 391 -20.25 34.16 22.43
C ASP A 391 -18.91 34.35 21.72
N TYR A 392 -18.10 35.32 22.13
CA TYR A 392 -16.75 35.53 21.61
C TYR A 392 -15.79 34.36 21.91
N LEU A 393 -15.91 33.75 23.09
CA LEU A 393 -15.12 32.56 23.45
C LEU A 393 -15.62 31.29 22.75
N ARG A 394 -16.93 31.18 22.49
CA ARG A 394 -17.53 30.07 21.72
C ARG A 394 -16.89 29.98 20.33
N GLU A 395 -16.78 31.10 19.62
CA GLU A 395 -16.23 31.12 18.26
C GLU A 395 -14.73 30.74 18.20
N SER A 396 -13.97 30.99 19.27
CA SER A 396 -12.53 30.70 19.31
C SER A 396 -12.18 29.25 19.63
N PHE A 397 -12.99 28.51 20.41
CA PHE A 397 -12.61 27.20 20.96
C PHE A 397 -13.49 26.04 20.49
N VAL A 398 -14.76 26.28 20.21
CA VAL A 398 -15.77 25.21 20.09
C VAL A 398 -15.68 24.47 18.75
N GLY A 399 -15.48 25.19 17.65
CA GLY A 399 -15.47 24.58 16.31
C GLY A 399 -14.38 23.51 16.11
N THR A 400 -13.21 23.68 16.73
CA THR A 400 -12.11 22.70 16.64
C THR A 400 -12.30 21.54 17.61
N LEU A 401 -12.79 21.82 18.82
CA LEU A 401 -13.05 20.80 19.84
C LEU A 401 -14.20 19.87 19.43
N GLU A 402 -15.28 20.42 18.89
CA GLU A 402 -16.43 19.65 18.40
C GLU A 402 -16.02 18.71 17.27
N ARG A 403 -15.19 19.16 16.32
CA ARG A 403 -14.68 18.30 15.24
C ARG A 403 -13.79 17.18 15.77
N CYS A 404 -12.92 17.48 16.75
CA CYS A 404 -12.06 16.47 17.36
C CYS A 404 -12.88 15.42 18.12
N LEU A 405 -13.82 15.86 18.96
CA LEU A 405 -14.72 14.98 19.72
C LEU A 405 -15.59 14.14 18.79
N LYS A 406 -16.19 14.76 17.77
CA LYS A 406 -16.99 14.05 16.77
C LYS A 406 -16.18 12.96 16.08
N SER A 407 -14.93 13.24 15.68
CA SER A 407 -14.07 12.22 15.08
C SER A 407 -13.66 11.10 16.04
N LEU A 408 -13.53 11.37 17.34
CA LEU A 408 -13.25 10.35 18.35
C LEU A 408 -14.50 9.48 18.58
N GLU A 409 -15.66 10.11 18.75
CA GLU A 409 -16.96 9.44 18.95
C GLU A 409 -17.37 8.59 17.73
N GLU A 410 -17.18 9.08 16.49
CA GLU A 410 -17.49 8.33 15.25
C GLU A 410 -16.57 7.11 15.03
N SER A 411 -15.35 7.14 15.58
CA SER A 411 -14.40 6.03 15.47
C SER A 411 -14.69 4.88 16.45
N TRP A 412 -15.79 4.99 17.21
CA TRP A 412 -16.21 4.05 18.22
C TRP A 412 -17.57 3.46 17.81
N GLU A 413 -17.63 2.16 17.50
CA GLU A 413 -18.77 1.49 16.85
C GLU A 413 -19.98 1.21 17.77
N ASP A 414 -19.95 1.57 19.06
CA ASP A 414 -21.09 1.36 19.95
C ASP A 414 -22.07 2.56 19.87
N VAL A 415 -23.21 2.32 19.22
CA VAL A 415 -24.21 3.30 18.74
C VAL A 415 -24.89 4.12 19.86
N SER A 416 -24.64 3.81 21.12
CA SER A 416 -25.08 4.65 22.23
C SER A 416 -23.90 5.42 22.77
N VAL A 417 -23.93 6.76 22.69
CA VAL A 417 -23.26 7.75 23.56
C VAL A 417 -22.44 8.84 22.82
N HIS A 418 -23.13 9.86 22.32
CA HIS A 418 -22.58 11.22 22.09
C HIS A 418 -22.48 12.03 23.40
N ILE A 419 -22.01 11.42 24.49
CA ILE A 419 -22.10 12.05 25.82
C ILE A 419 -21.04 13.15 25.98
N THR A 420 -19.82 12.97 25.46
CA THR A 420 -18.72 13.94 25.67
C THR A 420 -18.95 15.25 24.90
N SER A 421 -19.36 15.17 23.63
CA SER A 421 -19.77 16.34 22.85
C SER A 421 -21.00 17.05 23.45
N ASN A 422 -21.92 16.30 24.07
CA ASN A 422 -23.03 16.88 24.82
C ASN A 422 -22.59 17.58 26.11
N TYR A 423 -21.57 17.07 26.82
CA TYR A 423 -21.01 17.78 27.98
C TYR A 423 -20.23 19.04 27.59
N LEU A 424 -19.57 19.08 26.43
CA LEU A 424 -19.03 20.33 25.89
C LEU A 424 -20.14 21.36 25.67
N LYS A 425 -21.28 20.94 25.11
CA LYS A 425 -22.48 21.80 25.00
C LYS A 425 -23.01 22.20 26.38
N GLN A 426 -22.91 21.35 27.41
CA GLN A 426 -23.29 21.71 28.78
C GLN A 426 -22.31 22.71 29.43
N ILE A 427 -21.00 22.61 29.20
CA ILE A 427 -20.02 23.62 29.64
C ILE A 427 -20.35 24.98 29.03
N LEU A 428 -20.67 25.00 27.73
CA LEU A 428 -21.09 26.21 27.04
C LEU A 428 -22.45 26.70 27.57
N ASN A 429 -23.44 25.82 27.73
CA ASN A 429 -24.76 26.17 28.25
C ASN A 429 -24.73 26.65 29.72
N ALA A 430 -23.82 26.13 30.54
CA ALA A 430 -23.58 26.63 31.89
C ALA A 430 -23.07 28.08 31.87
N ALA A 431 -22.40 28.48 30.79
CA ALA A 431 -22.01 29.86 30.54
C ALA A 431 -23.17 30.73 29.99
N TYR A 432 -24.13 30.15 29.26
CA TYR A 432 -25.30 30.86 28.69
C TYR A 432 -26.48 31.01 29.67
N HIS A 433 -26.76 30.00 30.50
CA HIS A 433 -27.91 29.97 31.40
C HIS A 433 -27.52 30.33 32.84
N VAL A 434 -27.14 31.58 33.06
CA VAL A 434 -26.99 32.14 34.41
C VAL A 434 -28.35 32.56 34.95
N GLU A 435 -29.21 31.58 35.25
CA GLU A 435 -30.44 31.87 35.99
C GLU A 435 -30.11 32.04 37.47
N VAL A 436 -30.27 33.27 37.97
CA VAL A 436 -30.14 33.59 39.38
C VAL A 436 -31.38 33.10 40.11
N THR A 437 -31.37 31.85 40.58
CA THR A 437 -32.48 31.31 41.37
C THR A 437 -32.38 31.80 42.82
N PHE A 438 -33.32 32.66 43.19
CA PHE A 438 -33.51 33.12 44.56
C PHE A 438 -34.34 32.11 45.34
N HIS A 439 -33.75 30.96 45.69
CA HIS A 439 -34.43 30.03 46.59
C HIS A 439 -34.61 30.67 47.98
N SER A 440 -35.67 30.30 48.70
CA SER A 440 -36.12 30.85 49.98
C SER A 440 -35.14 30.73 51.17
N GLY A 441 -33.86 30.44 50.91
CA GLY A 441 -32.76 30.43 51.88
C GLY A 441 -31.51 31.24 51.48
N SER A 442 -31.51 31.96 50.36
CA SER A 442 -30.35 32.76 49.93
C SER A 442 -30.08 33.95 50.87
N THR A 443 -28.82 34.35 51.01
CA THR A 443 -28.42 35.55 51.79
C THR A 443 -29.01 36.84 51.24
N VAL A 444 -29.34 36.88 49.93
CA VAL A 444 -29.96 38.03 49.26
C VAL A 444 -31.45 38.14 49.60
N THR A 445 -32.21 37.03 49.57
CA THR A 445 -33.64 37.01 49.94
C THR A 445 -33.85 37.34 51.42
N ARG A 446 -32.94 36.92 52.30
CA ARG A 446 -32.96 37.28 53.73
C ARG A 446 -32.69 38.77 53.98
N MET A 447 -31.87 39.42 53.15
CA MET A 447 -31.64 40.87 53.21
C MET A 447 -32.83 41.68 52.67
N LEU A 448 -33.39 41.27 51.54
CA LEU A 448 -34.60 41.89 50.98
C LEU A 448 -35.72 41.84 52.01
N TRP A 449 -35.88 40.73 52.73
CA TRP A 449 -36.86 40.60 53.81
C TRP A 449 -36.64 41.55 55.01
N GLU A 450 -35.39 41.78 55.41
CA GLU A 450 -35.02 42.76 56.45
C GLU A 450 -35.32 44.20 56.02
N GLN A 451 -35.08 44.53 54.76
CA GLN A 451 -35.42 45.84 54.18
C GLN A 451 -36.93 45.99 53.96
N ILE A 452 -37.65 44.93 53.59
CA ILE A 452 -39.12 44.88 53.53
C ILE A 452 -39.71 45.23 54.90
N LYS A 453 -39.15 44.71 56.00
CA LYS A 453 -39.58 45.12 57.35
C LYS A 453 -39.43 46.63 57.56
N GLN A 454 -38.33 47.24 57.10
CA GLN A 454 -38.09 48.68 57.25
C GLN A 454 -38.99 49.53 56.34
N ILE A 455 -39.21 49.12 55.09
CA ILE A 455 -40.10 49.79 54.12
C ILE A 455 -41.55 49.72 54.62
N ILE A 456 -42.01 48.54 55.06
CA ILE A 456 -43.33 48.37 55.66
C ILE A 456 -43.45 49.24 56.90
N GLN A 457 -42.46 49.25 57.80
CA GLN A 457 -42.49 50.09 59.00
C GLN A 457 -42.60 51.58 58.65
N ARG A 458 -41.89 52.08 57.64
CA ARG A 458 -41.99 53.48 57.20
C ARG A 458 -43.33 53.82 56.54
N ILE A 459 -43.87 52.91 55.73
CA ILE A 459 -45.09 53.14 54.96
C ILE A 459 -46.36 52.96 55.82
N THR A 460 -46.36 52.00 56.76
CA THR A 460 -47.50 51.75 57.67
C THR A 460 -47.76 52.84 58.70
N TRP A 461 -46.89 53.84 58.81
CA TRP A 461 -47.04 54.99 59.72
C TRP A 461 -47.76 56.19 59.10
N VAL A 462 -48.03 56.14 57.79
CA VAL A 462 -48.98 57.04 57.11
C VAL A 462 -50.28 56.25 56.94
N SER A 463 -51.44 56.91 57.05
CA SER A 463 -52.78 56.32 56.84
C SER A 463 -52.78 55.27 55.73
N PRO A 464 -53.52 54.15 55.88
CA PRO A 464 -53.33 52.94 55.09
C PRO A 464 -53.22 53.28 53.59
N PRO A 465 -52.08 52.94 52.96
CA PRO A 465 -51.77 53.45 51.64
C PRO A 465 -52.75 52.89 50.62
N ALA A 466 -53.44 53.78 49.90
CA ALA A 466 -54.10 53.40 48.66
C ALA A 466 -53.02 52.91 47.69
N ILE A 467 -53.23 51.74 47.07
CA ILE A 467 -52.29 51.12 46.15
C ILE A 467 -52.40 51.82 44.78
N THR A 468 -51.90 53.06 44.71
CA THR A 468 -51.88 53.89 43.51
C THR A 468 -50.66 53.59 42.64
N SER A 469 -50.66 54.04 41.39
CA SER A 469 -49.50 53.98 40.49
C SER A 469 -48.26 54.62 41.11
N ASP A 470 -48.42 55.76 41.79
CA ASP A 470 -47.34 56.48 42.48
C ASP A 470 -46.79 55.69 43.68
N TRP A 471 -47.67 55.00 44.42
CA TRP A 471 -47.24 54.10 45.49
C TRP A 471 -46.42 52.93 44.94
N LYS A 472 -46.86 52.29 43.85
CA LYS A 472 -46.13 51.20 43.20
C LYS A 472 -44.76 51.67 42.68
N ARG A 473 -44.69 52.85 42.05
CA ARG A 473 -43.43 53.49 41.65
C ARG A 473 -42.51 53.72 42.85
N LYS A 474 -43.04 54.23 43.96
CA LYS A 474 -42.23 54.50 45.15
C LYS A 474 -41.68 53.23 45.78
N VAL A 475 -42.49 52.17 45.87
CA VAL A 475 -42.06 50.85 46.35
C VAL A 475 -41.01 50.25 45.43
N ALA A 476 -41.17 50.36 44.11
CA ALA A 476 -40.18 49.90 43.14
C ALA A 476 -38.86 50.67 43.24
N GLN A 477 -38.92 52.00 43.42
CA GLN A 477 -37.75 52.83 43.62
C GLN A 477 -36.97 52.45 44.88
N ASP A 478 -37.67 52.31 46.01
CA ASP A 478 -37.06 51.91 47.27
C ASP A 478 -36.48 50.48 47.18
N ALA A 479 -37.14 49.59 46.43
CA ALA A 479 -36.63 48.25 46.15
C ALA A 479 -35.33 48.28 45.32
N ILE A 480 -35.26 49.09 44.26
CA ILE A 480 -34.06 49.28 43.44
C ILE A 480 -32.90 49.84 44.28
N GLU A 481 -33.16 50.85 45.10
CA GLU A 481 -32.14 51.48 45.97
C GLU A 481 -31.65 50.54 47.08
N SER A 482 -32.47 49.56 47.49
CA SER A 482 -32.10 48.54 48.47
C SER A 482 -31.22 47.41 47.91
N LEU A 483 -31.12 47.27 46.59
CA LEU A 483 -30.30 46.24 45.94
C LEU A 483 -28.81 46.58 46.01
N SER A 484 -28.04 45.78 46.76
CA SER A 484 -26.59 45.90 46.79
C SER A 484 -25.96 45.20 45.58
N ALA A 485 -25.60 45.95 44.54
CA ALA A 485 -24.92 45.45 43.33
C ALA A 485 -23.70 44.56 43.64
N SER A 486 -22.91 44.90 44.67
CA SER A 486 -21.74 44.10 45.12
C SER A 486 -22.09 42.70 45.62
N LYS A 487 -23.23 42.54 46.29
CA LYS A 487 -23.70 41.24 46.81
C LYS A 487 -24.38 40.42 45.71
N LEU A 488 -25.10 41.08 44.80
CA LEU A 488 -25.67 40.46 43.61
C LEU A 488 -24.57 39.89 42.71
N ALA A 489 -23.55 40.70 42.38
CA ALA A 489 -22.38 40.27 41.62
C ALA A 489 -21.69 39.05 42.24
N LYS A 490 -21.48 39.06 43.56
CA LYS A 490 -20.92 37.91 44.31
C LYS A 490 -21.77 36.65 44.19
N SER A 491 -23.09 36.76 44.31
CA SER A 491 -24.03 35.63 44.20
C SER A 491 -24.01 35.03 42.79
N ILE A 492 -24.06 35.88 41.76
CA ILE A 492 -24.03 35.48 40.34
C ILE A 492 -22.70 34.80 39.99
N CYS A 493 -21.57 35.42 40.35
CA CYS A 493 -20.25 34.83 40.13
C CYS A 493 -20.07 33.51 40.89
N SER A 494 -20.66 33.36 42.07
CA SER A 494 -20.62 32.09 42.81
C SER A 494 -21.41 30.99 42.11
N GLN A 495 -22.64 31.27 41.66
CA GLN A 495 -23.48 30.29 40.96
C GLN A 495 -22.88 29.91 39.61
N PHE A 496 -22.32 30.88 38.88
CA PHE A 496 -21.60 30.64 37.63
C PHE A 496 -20.41 29.70 37.84
N ARG A 497 -19.55 29.98 38.83
CA ARG A 497 -18.41 29.11 39.17
C ARG A 497 -18.84 27.69 39.53
N THR A 498 -19.89 27.54 40.34
CA THR A 498 -20.40 26.20 40.70
C THR A 498 -20.87 25.42 39.47
N ARG A 499 -21.63 26.05 38.56
CA ARG A 499 -22.10 25.41 37.32
C ARG A 499 -20.96 25.11 36.34
N LEU A 500 -19.96 26.00 36.26
CA LEU A 500 -18.77 25.79 35.44
C LEU A 500 -17.97 24.59 35.95
N ASN A 501 -17.71 24.52 37.26
CA ASN A 501 -17.01 23.41 37.90
C ASN A 501 -17.74 22.08 37.68
N SER A 502 -19.06 22.03 37.90
CA SER A 502 -19.82 20.79 37.69
C SER A 502 -19.78 20.32 36.23
N SER A 503 -19.80 21.25 35.28
CA SER A 503 -19.75 20.93 33.85
C SER A 503 -18.36 20.46 33.42
N HIS A 504 -17.30 21.09 33.94
CA HIS A 504 -15.92 20.66 33.74
C HIS A 504 -15.66 19.25 34.30
N GLU A 505 -16.12 18.98 35.54
CA GLU A 505 -16.00 17.65 36.16
C GLU A 505 -16.76 16.58 35.36
N ALA A 506 -17.96 16.88 34.88
CA ALA A 506 -18.75 15.97 34.05
C ALA A 506 -18.08 15.69 32.70
N PHE A 507 -17.52 16.72 32.05
CA PHE A 507 -16.75 16.54 30.81
C PHE A 507 -15.51 15.69 31.04
N ALA A 508 -14.73 15.97 32.09
CA ALA A 508 -13.54 15.20 32.43
C ALA A 508 -13.88 13.72 32.71
N ALA A 509 -15.00 13.44 33.40
CA ALA A 509 -15.47 12.08 33.63
C ALA A 509 -15.87 11.37 32.32
N SER A 510 -16.59 12.05 31.43
CA SER A 510 -16.97 11.52 30.12
C SER A 510 -15.78 11.28 29.20
N LEU A 511 -14.80 12.20 29.22
CA LEU A 511 -13.57 12.05 28.45
C LEU A 511 -12.74 10.86 28.95
N ARG A 512 -12.68 10.62 30.26
CA ARG A 512 -12.06 9.40 30.82
C ARG A 512 -12.77 8.13 30.35
N GLN A 513 -14.09 8.11 30.32
CA GLN A 513 -14.84 6.97 29.81
C GLN A 513 -14.54 6.70 28.32
N LEU A 514 -14.42 7.77 27.52
CA LEU A 514 -14.02 7.70 26.12
C LEU A 514 -12.57 7.20 25.97
N GLU A 515 -11.66 7.66 26.83
CA GLU A 515 -10.27 7.19 26.90
C GLU A 515 -10.18 5.70 27.25
N ASP A 516 -10.91 5.23 28.26
CA ASP A 516 -10.96 3.82 28.66
C ASP A 516 -11.51 2.94 27.52
N GLY A 517 -12.56 3.42 26.84
CA GLY A 517 -13.15 2.74 25.68
C GLY A 517 -12.18 2.64 24.49
N HIS A 518 -11.39 3.69 24.22
CA HIS A 518 -10.34 3.66 23.22
C HIS A 518 -9.14 2.82 23.66
N SER A 519 -8.77 2.82 24.93
CA SER A 519 -7.61 2.06 25.44
C SER A 519 -7.74 0.58 25.11
N GLY A 520 -8.89 -0.04 25.40
CA GLY A 520 -9.13 -1.45 25.07
C GLY A 520 -9.20 -1.74 23.56
N ARG A 521 -9.69 -0.78 22.76
CA ARG A 521 -9.68 -0.89 21.29
C ARG A 521 -8.25 -0.82 20.74
N LEU A 522 -7.45 0.13 21.22
CA LEU A 522 -6.07 0.36 20.80
C LEU A 522 -5.16 -0.81 21.19
N GLU A 523 -5.35 -1.42 22.37
CA GLU A 523 -4.61 -2.62 22.77
C GLU A 523 -4.85 -3.79 21.80
N LYS A 524 -6.11 -4.03 21.41
CA LYS A 524 -6.45 -5.02 20.37
C LYS A 524 -5.86 -4.66 19.00
N THR A 525 -5.90 -3.38 18.63
CA THR A 525 -5.27 -2.88 17.40
C THR A 525 -3.76 -3.11 17.40
N GLU A 526 -3.08 -2.90 18.53
CA GLU A 526 -1.66 -3.16 18.70
C GLU A 526 -1.33 -4.65 18.54
N ASP A 527 -2.11 -5.53 19.17
CA ASP A 527 -1.98 -6.98 19.01
C ASP A 527 -2.15 -7.44 17.55
N LEU A 528 -3.16 -6.92 16.86
CA LEU A 528 -3.39 -7.21 15.44
C LEU A 528 -2.25 -6.69 14.57
N TRP A 529 -1.81 -5.46 14.80
CA TRP A 529 -0.66 -4.88 14.11
C TRP A 529 0.61 -5.70 14.32
N LEU A 530 0.86 -6.18 15.54
CA LEU A 530 1.98 -7.07 15.85
C LEU A 530 1.91 -8.39 15.08
N LYS A 531 0.72 -9.01 14.97
CA LYS A 531 0.51 -10.24 14.18
C LYS A 531 0.74 -10.02 12.70
N VAL A 532 0.15 -8.95 12.13
CA VAL A 532 0.36 -8.61 10.72
C VAL A 532 1.84 -8.43 10.42
N ARG A 533 2.56 -7.70 11.27
CA ARG A 533 3.98 -7.43 11.07
C ARG A 533 4.89 -8.63 11.27
N LYS A 534 4.66 -9.45 12.29
CA LYS A 534 5.59 -10.53 12.69
C LYS A 534 5.30 -11.87 12.01
N ASP A 535 4.07 -12.10 11.56
CA ASP A 535 3.64 -13.40 11.01
C ASP A 535 3.10 -13.26 9.57
N HIS A 536 2.03 -12.48 9.37
CA HIS A 536 1.31 -12.49 8.08
C HIS A 536 2.09 -11.83 6.93
N ALA A 537 2.56 -10.59 7.11
CA ALA A 537 3.27 -9.86 6.06
C ALA A 537 4.57 -10.57 5.64
N PRO A 538 5.43 -11.06 6.55
CA PRO A 538 6.65 -11.76 6.14
C PRO A 538 6.37 -13.07 5.38
N ARG A 539 5.35 -13.84 5.77
CA ARG A 539 4.96 -15.07 5.06
C ARG A 539 4.42 -14.79 3.65
N LEU A 540 3.58 -13.75 3.51
CA LEU A 540 3.10 -13.30 2.20
C LEU A 540 4.23 -12.75 1.33
N ALA A 541 5.21 -12.06 1.93
CA ALA A 541 6.41 -11.60 1.22
C ALA A 541 7.24 -12.77 0.70
N ARG A 542 7.39 -13.84 1.50
CA ARG A 542 8.04 -15.07 1.05
C ARG A 542 7.35 -15.69 -0.16
N LEU A 543 6.02 -15.83 -0.11
CA LEU A 543 5.24 -16.33 -1.24
C LEU A 543 5.38 -15.43 -2.48
N SER A 544 5.43 -14.11 -2.30
CA SER A 544 5.66 -13.15 -3.38
C SER A 544 7.06 -13.32 -4.01
N LEU A 545 8.10 -13.46 -3.20
CA LEU A 545 9.47 -13.73 -3.65
C LEU A 545 9.56 -15.08 -4.39
N GLU A 546 8.93 -16.12 -3.87
CA GLU A 546 8.91 -17.45 -4.49
C GLU A 546 8.21 -17.44 -5.86
N SER A 547 7.01 -16.88 -5.95
CA SER A 547 6.27 -16.80 -7.22
C SER A 547 6.97 -15.89 -8.23
N ARG A 548 7.57 -14.78 -7.77
CA ARG A 548 8.36 -13.90 -8.65
C ARG A 548 9.62 -14.59 -9.14
N SER A 549 10.34 -15.27 -8.26
CA SER A 549 11.55 -16.00 -8.63
C SER A 549 11.26 -17.12 -9.63
N LEU A 550 10.12 -17.80 -9.48
CA LEU A 550 9.65 -18.78 -10.46
C LEU A 550 9.40 -18.12 -11.83
N GLN A 551 8.68 -17.00 -11.86
CA GLN A 551 8.42 -16.24 -13.08
C GLN A 551 9.73 -15.80 -13.77
N ASP A 552 10.66 -15.24 -13.00
CA ASP A 552 11.95 -14.74 -13.50
C ASP A 552 12.84 -15.87 -14.04
N VAL A 553 12.87 -17.04 -13.39
CA VAL A 553 13.58 -18.23 -13.91
C VAL A 553 12.92 -18.76 -15.19
N LEU A 554 11.59 -18.77 -15.24
CA LEU A 554 10.87 -19.21 -16.43
C LEU A 554 11.10 -18.26 -17.60
N LEU A 555 11.24 -16.95 -17.38
CA LEU A 555 11.50 -15.98 -18.44
C LEU A 555 12.96 -16.01 -18.90
N HIS A 556 13.91 -15.92 -17.98
CA HIS A 556 15.30 -15.58 -18.32
C HIS A 556 16.31 -16.69 -17.97
N GLY A 557 15.85 -17.79 -17.38
CA GLY A 557 16.71 -18.86 -16.87
C GLY A 557 17.54 -18.42 -15.66
N LYS A 558 18.42 -19.33 -15.20
CA LYS A 558 19.32 -19.03 -14.07
C LYS A 558 20.46 -18.07 -14.51
N PRO A 559 20.78 -17.04 -13.71
CA PRO A 559 21.91 -16.17 -13.99
C PRO A 559 23.23 -16.93 -13.89
N LYS A 560 24.19 -16.59 -14.76
CA LYS A 560 25.55 -17.12 -14.70
C LYS A 560 26.32 -16.39 -13.60
N LEU A 561 26.85 -17.14 -12.62
CA LEU A 561 27.79 -16.61 -11.63
C LEU A 561 29.16 -16.39 -12.26
N GLY A 562 29.65 -15.14 -12.20
CA GLY A 562 31.03 -14.79 -12.49
C GLY A 562 31.90 -14.76 -11.22
N ARG A 563 33.01 -14.02 -11.28
CA ARG A 563 33.92 -13.83 -10.13
C ARG A 563 33.24 -13.11 -8.97
N GLU A 564 33.68 -13.39 -7.74
CA GLU A 564 33.29 -12.64 -6.55
C GLU A 564 33.74 -11.17 -6.67
N LEU A 565 32.82 -10.23 -6.46
CA LEU A 565 33.08 -8.79 -6.38
C LEU A 565 33.24 -8.33 -4.94
N GLY A 566 32.57 -9.00 -4.01
CA GLY A 566 32.69 -8.73 -2.59
C GLY A 566 31.83 -9.66 -1.74
N ARG A 567 32.19 -9.76 -0.46
CA ARG A 567 31.48 -10.56 0.54
C ARG A 567 31.12 -9.70 1.74
N GLY A 568 29.84 -9.70 2.06
CA GLY A 568 29.28 -8.99 3.21
C GLY A 568 28.78 -9.94 4.28
N GLN A 569 28.19 -9.38 5.32
CA GLN A 569 27.53 -10.14 6.39
C GLN A 569 26.31 -10.94 5.87
N TYR A 570 25.63 -10.42 4.85
CA TYR A 570 24.36 -10.94 4.35
C TYR A 570 24.48 -11.83 3.12
N GLY A 571 25.70 -12.03 2.59
CA GLY A 571 25.88 -12.80 1.36
C GLY A 571 27.11 -12.42 0.56
N VAL A 572 27.17 -12.97 -0.65
CA VAL A 572 28.28 -12.79 -1.58
C VAL A 572 27.76 -12.15 -2.85
N VAL A 573 28.44 -11.12 -3.33
CA VAL A 573 28.11 -10.45 -4.59
C VAL A 573 29.06 -10.93 -5.67
N TYR A 574 28.50 -11.41 -6.77
CA TYR A 574 29.21 -11.92 -7.94
C TYR A 574 29.01 -11.00 -9.14
N LEU A 575 29.99 -11.02 -10.04
CA LEU A 575 29.85 -10.46 -11.37
C LEU A 575 28.77 -11.24 -12.14
N CYS A 576 27.88 -10.54 -12.83
CA CYS A 576 26.96 -11.13 -13.78
C CYS A 576 26.99 -10.25 -15.04
N ASP A 577 27.49 -10.75 -16.17
CA ASP A 577 27.64 -9.88 -17.35
C ASP A 577 26.28 -9.38 -17.82
N SER A 578 25.37 -10.29 -18.16
CA SER A 578 23.99 -9.97 -18.57
C SER A 578 22.98 -10.99 -18.09
N TRP A 579 21.75 -10.55 -17.82
CA TRP A 579 20.61 -11.41 -17.49
C TRP A 579 19.29 -10.72 -17.84
N GLY A 580 18.37 -11.41 -18.52
CA GLY A 580 17.06 -10.86 -18.92
C GLY A 580 17.15 -9.56 -19.73
N GLY A 581 18.09 -9.48 -20.68
CA GLY A 581 18.34 -8.25 -21.46
C GLY A 581 19.05 -7.12 -20.71
N HIS A 582 19.30 -7.26 -19.40
CA HIS A 582 20.03 -6.26 -18.62
C HIS A 582 21.54 -6.47 -18.69
N PHE A 583 22.29 -5.37 -18.82
CA PHE A 583 23.74 -5.31 -18.77
C PHE A 583 24.15 -3.87 -18.36
N PRO A 584 25.15 -3.68 -17.47
CA PRO A 584 25.85 -4.70 -16.70
C PRO A 584 25.12 -5.10 -15.40
N CYS A 585 25.20 -6.37 -15.01
CA CYS A 585 24.53 -6.89 -13.80
C CYS A 585 25.50 -7.26 -12.66
N ALA A 586 24.97 -7.31 -11.45
CA ALA A 586 25.59 -7.87 -10.26
C ALA A 586 24.60 -8.86 -9.63
N LEU A 587 25.14 -9.93 -9.04
CA LEU A 587 24.33 -10.98 -8.45
C LEU A 587 24.64 -11.10 -6.95
N LYS A 588 23.72 -10.68 -6.08
CA LYS A 588 23.84 -10.87 -4.64
C LYS A 588 23.22 -12.22 -4.26
N SER A 589 24.05 -13.16 -3.85
CA SER A 589 23.64 -14.47 -3.34
C SER A 589 23.50 -14.40 -1.82
N VAL A 590 22.31 -14.72 -1.32
CA VAL A 590 21.95 -14.74 0.10
C VAL A 590 21.52 -16.14 0.46
N VAL A 591 22.14 -16.74 1.50
CA VAL A 591 21.73 -18.02 2.05
C VAL A 591 21.07 -17.75 3.40
N PRO A 592 19.73 -17.79 3.50
CA PRO A 592 19.06 -17.53 4.76
C PRO A 592 19.26 -18.72 5.73
N PRO A 593 19.82 -18.51 6.94
CA PRO A 593 20.14 -19.60 7.85
C PRO A 593 18.92 -20.18 8.58
N ASP A 594 17.83 -19.42 8.68
CA ASP A 594 16.58 -19.82 9.32
C ASP A 594 15.37 -19.14 8.66
N GLU A 595 14.17 -19.50 9.10
CA GLU A 595 12.91 -18.97 8.58
C GLU A 595 12.76 -17.46 8.80
N LYS A 596 13.26 -16.93 9.91
CA LYS A 596 13.17 -15.48 10.20
C LYS A 596 13.99 -14.68 9.19
N HIS A 597 15.22 -15.09 8.93
CA HIS A 597 16.08 -14.43 7.93
C HIS A 597 15.52 -14.58 6.52
N TRP A 598 14.86 -15.71 6.22
CA TRP A 598 14.15 -15.92 4.96
C TRP A 598 13.03 -14.89 4.77
N ASN A 599 12.23 -14.70 5.82
CA ASN A 599 11.12 -13.77 5.87
C ASN A 599 11.58 -12.30 5.81
N ASP A 600 12.66 -11.93 6.52
CA ASP A 600 13.25 -10.60 6.45
C ASP A 600 13.81 -10.30 5.04
N LEU A 601 14.48 -11.26 4.40
CA LEU A 601 14.96 -11.13 3.02
C LEU A 601 13.81 -10.99 2.01
N ALA A 602 12.71 -11.71 2.21
CA ALA A 602 11.54 -11.61 1.34
C ALA A 602 10.85 -10.23 1.46
N LEU A 603 10.83 -9.64 2.65
CA LEU A 603 10.38 -8.27 2.84
C LEU A 603 11.34 -7.25 2.20
N GLU A 604 12.67 -7.42 2.35
CA GLU A 604 13.68 -6.63 1.62
C GLU A 604 13.36 -6.66 0.13
N PHE A 605 13.23 -7.86 -0.44
CA PHE A 605 12.90 -8.05 -1.86
C PHE A 605 11.64 -7.30 -2.27
N HIS A 606 10.54 -7.44 -1.51
CA HIS A 606 9.28 -6.77 -1.81
C HIS A 606 9.43 -5.25 -1.84
N TYR A 607 10.05 -4.66 -0.82
CA TYR A 607 10.25 -3.21 -0.77
C TYR A 607 11.12 -2.74 -1.92
N MET A 608 12.25 -3.40 -2.18
CA MET A 608 13.12 -3.07 -3.31
C MET A 608 12.39 -3.11 -4.65
N ARG A 609 11.56 -4.13 -4.86
CA ARG A 609 10.84 -4.34 -6.12
C ARG A 609 9.70 -3.36 -6.32
N SER A 610 9.07 -2.91 -5.23
CA SER A 610 7.95 -1.96 -5.24
C SER A 610 8.37 -0.52 -5.56
N LEU A 611 9.65 -0.20 -5.40
CA LEU A 611 10.19 1.11 -5.73
C LEU A 611 10.22 1.32 -7.25
N GLN A 612 9.85 2.52 -7.68
CA GLN A 612 10.08 2.92 -9.07
C GLN A 612 11.59 3.10 -9.29
N THR A 613 12.03 2.91 -10.53
CA THR A 613 13.43 3.16 -10.90
C THR A 613 13.79 4.62 -10.60
N HIS A 614 14.87 4.82 -9.85
CA HIS A 614 15.33 6.13 -9.43
C HIS A 614 16.83 6.29 -9.70
N GLU A 615 17.27 7.46 -10.15
CA GLU A 615 18.68 7.69 -10.53
C GLU A 615 19.68 7.52 -9.39
N ARG A 616 19.22 7.58 -8.13
CA ARG A 616 20.05 7.52 -6.92
C ARG A 616 19.86 6.26 -6.09
N LEU A 617 19.12 5.27 -6.59
CA LEU A 617 18.97 3.97 -5.94
C LEU A 617 19.39 2.86 -6.89
N VAL A 618 20.04 1.83 -6.35
CA VAL A 618 20.42 0.64 -7.11
C VAL A 618 19.17 -0.15 -7.46
N HIS A 619 18.92 -0.31 -8.75
CA HIS A 619 17.77 -1.03 -9.28
C HIS A 619 17.93 -2.55 -9.16
N LEU A 620 16.84 -3.21 -8.75
CA LEU A 620 16.69 -4.67 -8.72
C LEU A 620 16.00 -5.13 -10.01
N HIS A 621 16.71 -5.88 -10.84
CA HIS A 621 16.19 -6.44 -12.10
C HIS A 621 15.28 -7.64 -11.86
N GLY A 622 15.62 -8.50 -10.90
CA GLY A 622 14.83 -9.71 -10.61
C GLY A 622 15.43 -10.58 -9.51
N SER A 623 14.83 -11.75 -9.30
CA SER A 623 15.25 -12.73 -8.31
C SER A 623 15.19 -14.15 -8.84
N VAL A 624 16.06 -15.02 -8.33
CA VAL A 624 16.03 -16.46 -8.60
C VAL A 624 16.29 -17.23 -7.31
N ILE A 625 15.50 -18.24 -7.00
CA ILE A 625 15.78 -19.18 -5.91
C ILE A 625 16.54 -20.37 -6.47
N ASP A 626 17.76 -20.58 -5.98
CA ASP A 626 18.59 -21.71 -6.36
C ASP A 626 18.56 -22.79 -5.28
N TYR A 627 17.73 -23.80 -5.49
CA TYR A 627 17.63 -25.00 -4.65
C TYR A 627 18.84 -25.93 -4.76
N GLY A 628 19.68 -25.77 -5.79
CA GLY A 628 20.89 -26.56 -6.01
C GLY A 628 22.16 -25.92 -5.45
N TYR A 629 22.03 -24.79 -4.72
CA TYR A 629 23.19 -24.04 -4.26
C TYR A 629 24.09 -24.88 -3.34
N GLY A 630 25.40 -24.72 -3.48
CA GLY A 630 26.38 -25.54 -2.74
C GLY A 630 26.32 -27.04 -3.05
N GLY A 631 25.79 -27.44 -4.21
CA GLY A 631 25.58 -28.86 -4.54
C GLY A 631 24.33 -29.46 -3.90
N GLY A 632 23.35 -28.62 -3.56
CA GLY A 632 22.09 -29.02 -2.92
C GLY A 632 22.13 -29.02 -1.38
N SER A 633 23.26 -28.61 -0.77
CA SER A 633 23.38 -28.51 0.69
C SER A 633 22.64 -27.29 1.27
N SER A 634 22.30 -26.31 0.45
CA SER A 634 21.68 -25.06 0.89
C SER A 634 20.78 -24.47 -0.19
N ILE A 635 19.82 -23.65 0.22
CA ILE A 635 18.97 -22.87 -0.69
C ILE A 635 19.49 -21.43 -0.66
N ALA A 636 19.77 -20.88 -1.84
CA ALA A 636 20.17 -19.47 -1.97
C ALA A 636 19.11 -18.67 -2.72
N VAL A 637 18.87 -17.46 -2.26
CA VAL A 637 18.16 -16.44 -3.04
C VAL A 637 19.20 -15.61 -3.76
N LEU A 638 19.06 -15.51 -5.07
CA LEU A 638 19.93 -14.75 -5.96
C LEU A 638 19.18 -13.49 -6.38
N LEU A 639 19.67 -12.33 -5.97
CA LEU A 639 19.12 -11.02 -6.36
C LEU A 639 19.94 -10.46 -7.51
N ILE A 640 19.30 -10.20 -8.65
CA ILE A 640 19.93 -9.66 -9.85
C ILE A 640 19.73 -8.15 -9.84
N MET A 641 20.83 -7.40 -9.79
CA MET A 641 20.83 -5.95 -9.59
C MET A 641 21.67 -5.26 -10.66
N GLU A 642 21.45 -3.96 -10.84
CA GLU A 642 22.37 -3.17 -11.67
C GLU A 642 23.78 -3.15 -11.06
N ARG A 643 24.81 -3.19 -11.91
CA ARG A 643 26.20 -3.14 -11.44
C ARG A 643 26.85 -1.78 -11.67
N LEU A 644 27.36 -1.24 -10.58
CA LEU A 644 28.14 0.00 -10.56
C LEU A 644 29.65 -0.29 -10.55
N HIS A 645 30.46 0.76 -10.71
CA HIS A 645 31.90 0.64 -10.89
C HIS A 645 32.64 0.26 -9.59
N ARG A 646 32.29 0.91 -8.48
CA ARG A 646 32.93 0.73 -7.15
C ARG A 646 32.03 1.26 -6.03
N ASP A 647 32.35 0.95 -4.77
CA ASP A 647 31.75 1.62 -3.61
C ASP A 647 32.46 2.94 -3.28
N LEU A 648 31.80 3.81 -2.50
CA LEU A 648 32.33 5.11 -2.09
C LEU A 648 33.56 4.97 -1.19
N TYR A 649 33.66 3.91 -0.39
CA TYR A 649 34.86 3.60 0.40
C TYR A 649 36.10 3.49 -0.50
N THR A 650 35.99 2.72 -1.58
CA THR A 650 37.04 2.52 -2.59
C THR A 650 37.29 3.80 -3.39
N GLY A 651 36.23 4.56 -3.69
CA GLY A 651 36.33 5.88 -4.31
C GLY A 651 37.20 6.84 -3.49
N LEU A 652 36.88 7.04 -2.20
CA LEU A 652 37.64 7.93 -1.33
C LEU A 652 39.11 7.49 -1.18
N LYS A 653 39.37 6.17 -1.05
CA LYS A 653 40.76 5.66 -1.05
C LYS A 653 41.53 5.96 -2.33
N ALA A 654 40.84 6.06 -3.47
CA ALA A 654 41.45 6.40 -4.75
C ALA A 654 41.66 7.92 -4.94
N GLY A 655 41.28 8.75 -3.97
CA GLY A 655 41.51 10.20 -4.00
C GLY A 655 40.50 10.96 -4.86
N LEU A 656 39.20 10.88 -4.53
CA LEU A 656 38.18 11.69 -5.19
C LEU A 656 38.35 13.19 -4.90
N GLU A 657 38.24 14.02 -5.93
CA GLU A 657 38.28 15.48 -5.83
C GLU A 657 37.10 16.03 -5.01
N LEU A 658 37.28 17.20 -4.40
CA LEU A 658 36.28 17.81 -3.52
C LEU A 658 34.94 18.02 -4.20
N GLU A 659 34.92 18.55 -5.42
CA GLU A 659 33.69 18.77 -6.19
C GLU A 659 32.91 17.46 -6.41
N THR A 660 33.62 16.41 -6.83
CA THR A 660 33.01 15.07 -7.00
C THR A 660 32.48 14.52 -5.67
N ARG A 661 33.20 14.73 -4.57
CA ARG A 661 32.78 14.32 -3.22
C ARG A 661 31.50 15.03 -2.79
N LEU A 662 31.39 16.34 -3.01
CA LEU A 662 30.18 17.12 -2.70
C LEU A 662 29.00 16.73 -3.60
N GLN A 663 29.25 16.45 -4.89
CA GLN A 663 28.22 15.92 -5.79
C GLN A 663 27.70 14.56 -5.32
N ILE A 664 28.56 13.68 -4.83
CA ILE A 664 28.16 12.39 -4.24
C ILE A 664 27.29 12.61 -3.00
N ALA A 665 27.60 13.59 -2.15
CA ALA A 665 26.76 13.90 -1.00
C ALA A 665 25.35 14.37 -1.42
N LEU A 666 25.24 15.20 -2.47
CA LEU A 666 23.95 15.60 -3.03
C LEU A 666 23.16 14.41 -3.57
N ASP A 667 23.82 13.53 -4.31
CA ASP A 667 23.24 12.30 -4.87
C ASP A 667 22.68 11.39 -3.75
N VAL A 668 23.41 11.27 -2.63
CA VAL A 668 22.95 10.50 -1.47
C VAL A 668 21.74 11.17 -0.80
N VAL A 669 21.76 12.49 -0.58
CA VAL A 669 20.60 13.21 -0.01
C VAL A 669 19.36 13.01 -0.89
N GLU A 670 19.50 13.13 -2.20
CA GLU A 670 18.42 12.90 -3.16
C GLU A 670 17.88 11.46 -3.07
N GLY A 671 18.75 10.45 -2.96
CA GLY A 671 18.36 9.05 -2.77
C GLY A 671 17.61 8.79 -1.46
N ILE A 672 18.08 9.35 -0.34
CA ILE A 672 17.42 9.20 0.97
C ILE A 672 16.06 9.91 0.95
N ARG A 673 15.98 11.12 0.38
CA ARG A 673 14.70 11.85 0.21
C ARG A 673 13.68 11.03 -0.55
N TYR A 674 14.11 10.39 -1.65
CA TYR A 674 13.22 9.54 -2.42
C TYR A 674 12.71 8.36 -1.57
N LEU A 675 13.58 7.63 -0.87
CA LEU A 675 13.15 6.55 0.04
C LEU A 675 12.14 7.03 1.09
N HIS A 676 12.41 8.17 1.75
CA HIS A 676 11.52 8.74 2.76
C HIS A 676 10.18 9.15 2.16
N SER A 677 10.15 9.65 0.91
CA SER A 677 8.90 9.97 0.21
C SER A 677 8.03 8.73 -0.07
N GLN A 678 8.65 7.55 -0.14
CA GLN A 678 7.96 6.26 -0.27
C GLN A 678 7.63 5.64 1.10
N GLY A 679 7.85 6.37 2.20
CA GLY A 679 7.60 5.92 3.57
C GLY A 679 8.61 4.91 4.10
N LEU A 680 9.76 4.75 3.44
CA LEU A 680 10.81 3.79 3.76
C LEU A 680 11.99 4.47 4.47
N VAL A 681 12.56 3.81 5.47
CA VAL A 681 13.77 4.25 6.19
C VAL A 681 14.90 3.25 5.95
N HIS A 682 16.07 3.72 5.51
CA HIS A 682 17.19 2.87 5.07
C HIS A 682 17.91 2.19 6.24
N ARG A 683 18.23 2.94 7.31
CA ARG A 683 18.85 2.51 8.58
C ARG A 683 20.29 2.02 8.53
N ASP A 684 20.90 1.91 7.35
CA ASP A 684 22.33 1.55 7.21
C ASP A 684 23.07 2.37 6.14
N ILE A 685 22.84 3.69 6.13
CA ILE A 685 23.58 4.62 5.27
C ILE A 685 25.04 4.68 5.71
N LYS A 686 25.95 4.31 4.80
CA LYS A 686 27.41 4.27 5.04
C LYS A 686 28.20 4.20 3.73
N LEU A 687 29.51 4.40 3.82
CA LEU A 687 30.43 4.38 2.66
C LEU A 687 30.32 3.13 1.77
N LYS A 688 30.09 1.94 2.35
CA LYS A 688 29.99 0.68 1.59
C LYS A 688 28.63 0.46 0.90
N ASN A 689 27.60 1.19 1.33
CA ASN A 689 26.25 1.09 0.78
C ASN A 689 25.93 2.26 -0.18
N VAL A 690 26.97 3.03 -0.56
CA VAL A 690 26.91 4.03 -1.62
C VAL A 690 27.81 3.54 -2.75
N LEU A 691 27.21 3.19 -3.88
CA LEU A 691 27.90 2.73 -5.07
C LEU A 691 28.06 3.88 -6.08
N LEU A 692 29.15 3.86 -6.82
CA LEU A 692 29.53 4.90 -7.78
C LEU A 692 29.57 4.33 -9.19
N ASP A 693 28.94 5.01 -10.14
CA ASP A 693 29.03 4.68 -11.55
C ASP A 693 30.39 5.11 -12.14
N LYS A 694 30.57 4.92 -13.46
CA LYS A 694 31.82 5.30 -14.14
C LYS A 694 32.07 6.82 -14.16
N LYS A 695 31.04 7.64 -13.91
CA LYS A 695 31.10 9.10 -13.83
C LYS A 695 31.14 9.59 -12.37
N ASN A 696 31.35 8.68 -11.41
CA ASN A 696 31.29 8.95 -9.97
C ASN A 696 29.95 9.54 -9.48
N ARG A 697 28.84 9.26 -10.16
CA ARG A 697 27.50 9.53 -9.63
C ARG A 697 27.08 8.44 -8.68
N ALA A 698 26.42 8.82 -7.59
CA ALA A 698 26.16 7.94 -6.48
C ALA A 698 24.76 7.32 -6.55
N LYS A 699 24.69 6.03 -6.18
CA LYS A 699 23.45 5.29 -5.93
C LYS A 699 23.53 4.56 -4.60
N ILE A 700 22.46 4.63 -3.83
CA ILE A 700 22.32 3.91 -2.56
C ILE A 700 21.93 2.46 -2.85
N THR A 701 22.53 1.51 -2.14
CA THR A 701 22.27 0.07 -2.25
C THR A 701 22.06 -0.56 -0.87
N ASP A 702 21.78 -1.87 -0.87
CA ASP A 702 21.64 -2.70 0.34
C ASP A 702 20.47 -2.29 1.24
N LEU A 703 19.27 -2.43 0.69
CA LEU A 703 18.00 -2.17 1.38
C LEU A 703 17.59 -3.29 2.34
N GLY A 704 18.51 -4.17 2.76
CA GLY A 704 18.22 -5.26 3.71
C GLY A 704 17.81 -4.81 5.10
N PHE A 705 18.12 -3.57 5.46
CA PHE A 705 17.59 -2.93 6.65
C PHE A 705 16.45 -1.96 6.38
N CYS A 706 16.06 -1.78 5.12
CA CYS A 706 15.00 -0.87 4.74
C CYS A 706 13.65 -1.41 5.26
N LYS A 707 12.92 -0.58 6.01
CA LYS A 707 11.56 -0.91 6.44
C LYS A 707 10.66 0.32 6.39
N PRO A 708 9.35 0.13 6.10
CA PRO A 708 8.38 1.19 6.29
C PRO A 708 8.33 1.63 7.73
N GLU A 709 8.16 2.93 7.98
CA GLU A 709 8.11 3.48 9.33
C GLU A 709 7.06 2.79 10.21
N ALA A 710 5.87 2.52 9.65
CA ALA A 710 4.81 1.81 10.35
C ALA A 710 5.11 0.33 10.66
N MET A 711 6.16 -0.23 10.06
CA MET A 711 6.65 -1.58 10.32
C MET A 711 7.86 -1.58 11.26
N MET A 712 8.35 -0.41 11.69
CA MET A 712 9.47 -0.29 12.62
C MET A 712 9.02 -0.42 14.09
N SER A 713 9.76 -1.19 14.89
CA SER A 713 9.73 -1.12 16.37
C SER A 713 10.88 -1.92 16.95
N GLY A 714 11.59 -1.35 17.93
CA GLY A 714 12.49 -2.08 18.84
C GLY A 714 13.71 -2.78 18.21
N SER A 715 13.88 -2.72 16.87
CA SER A 715 15.02 -3.32 16.18
C SER A 715 16.17 -2.33 16.11
N ILE A 716 17.32 -2.73 16.68
CA ILE A 716 18.58 -2.00 16.61
C ILE A 716 19.40 -2.65 15.48
N VAL A 717 19.47 -1.97 14.33
CA VAL A 717 20.11 -2.47 13.11
C VAL A 717 20.98 -1.40 12.47
N GLY A 718 21.92 -1.82 11.61
CA GLY A 718 22.87 -0.95 10.92
C GLY A 718 24.31 -1.05 11.45
N THR A 719 25.15 -0.13 11.01
CA THR A 719 26.58 -0.10 11.37
C THR A 719 26.80 0.82 12.58
N PRO A 720 27.39 0.35 13.71
CA PRO A 720 27.45 1.06 14.99
C PRO A 720 27.80 2.54 14.95
N ILE A 721 28.80 2.95 14.17
CA ILE A 721 29.26 4.34 14.07
C ILE A 721 28.27 5.28 13.36
N HIS A 722 27.36 4.75 12.54
CA HIS A 722 26.35 5.53 11.81
C HIS A 722 24.97 5.46 12.50
N MET A 723 24.83 4.70 13.59
CA MET A 723 23.56 4.57 14.31
C MET A 723 23.28 5.81 15.16
N ALA A 724 22.08 6.38 15.00
CA ALA A 724 21.57 7.46 15.84
C ALA A 724 21.31 6.97 17.28
N PRO A 725 21.46 7.83 18.31
CA PRO A 725 21.32 7.45 19.71
C PRO A 725 19.90 7.00 20.11
N GLU A 726 18.85 7.47 19.44
CA GLU A 726 17.47 7.12 19.74
C GLU A 726 17.08 5.69 19.26
N LEU A 727 17.84 5.08 18.34
CA LEU A 727 17.66 3.68 17.93
C LEU A 727 17.65 2.74 19.15
N PHE A 728 18.44 3.04 20.18
CA PHE A 728 18.53 2.25 21.41
C PHE A 728 17.28 2.31 22.27
N THR A 729 16.43 3.33 22.11
CA THR A 729 15.15 3.43 22.82
C THR A 729 14.07 2.54 22.21
N GLY A 730 14.31 2.03 20.99
CA GLY A 730 13.33 1.29 20.20
C GLY A 730 12.23 2.17 19.58
N LYS A 731 12.24 3.48 19.84
CA LYS A 731 11.33 4.50 19.29
C LYS A 731 12.14 5.49 18.46
N TYR A 732 11.99 5.42 17.15
CA TYR A 732 12.69 6.26 16.19
C TYR A 732 11.90 6.37 14.89
N ASP A 733 12.21 7.38 14.10
CA ASP A 733 11.58 7.70 12.82
C ASP A 733 12.64 7.77 11.70
N ASN A 734 12.31 8.41 10.58
CA ASN A 734 13.20 8.58 9.44
C ASN A 734 14.42 9.48 9.70
N SER A 735 14.45 10.25 10.80
CA SER A 735 15.56 11.14 11.16
C SER A 735 16.87 10.40 11.47
N VAL A 736 16.81 9.09 11.70
CA VAL A 736 18.00 8.22 11.87
C VAL A 736 18.88 8.20 10.62
N ASP A 737 18.28 8.32 9.43
CA ASP A 737 19.04 8.38 8.17
C ASP A 737 19.71 9.75 8.00
N VAL A 738 19.13 10.82 8.58
CA VAL A 738 19.74 12.17 8.60
C VAL A 738 20.99 12.16 9.47
N TYR A 739 20.93 11.52 10.63
CA TYR A 739 22.10 11.29 11.49
C TYR A 739 23.18 10.50 10.76
N ALA A 740 22.81 9.37 10.14
CA ALA A 740 23.73 8.53 9.40
C ALA A 740 24.37 9.29 8.21
N PHE A 741 23.60 10.16 7.54
CA PHE A 741 24.11 11.08 6.54
C PHE A 741 25.13 12.08 7.11
N GLY A 742 24.90 12.67 8.29
CA GLY A 742 25.87 13.56 8.94
C GLY A 742 27.22 12.89 9.18
N ILE A 743 27.21 11.64 9.66
CA ILE A 743 28.43 10.83 9.83
C ILE A 743 29.07 10.50 8.47
N LEU A 744 28.27 10.13 7.46
CA LEU A 744 28.77 9.88 6.11
C LEU A 744 29.41 11.14 5.50
N PHE A 745 28.79 12.30 5.70
CA PHE A 745 29.24 13.57 5.16
C PHE A 745 30.59 14.00 5.76
N TRP A 746 30.85 13.67 7.03
CA TRP A 746 32.19 13.80 7.63
C TRP A 746 33.26 13.05 6.83
N TYR A 747 33.01 11.79 6.45
CA TYR A 747 33.96 11.03 5.62
C TYR A 747 34.13 11.65 4.24
N ILE A 748 33.02 12.09 3.62
CA ILE A 748 33.03 12.75 2.31
C ILE A 748 33.89 14.02 2.36
N CYS A 749 33.73 14.89 3.37
CA CYS A 749 34.54 16.10 3.51
C CYS A 749 36.00 15.79 3.86
N SER A 750 36.27 14.76 4.69
CA SER A 750 37.65 14.37 5.04
C SER A 750 38.44 13.85 3.84
N GLY A 751 37.75 13.26 2.86
CA GLY A 751 38.37 12.71 1.65
C GLY A 751 39.10 11.39 1.88
N HIS A 752 39.04 10.83 3.09
CA HIS A 752 39.68 9.57 3.44
C HIS A 752 38.77 8.68 4.27
N VAL A 753 39.16 7.42 4.44
CA VAL A 753 38.36 6.41 5.14
C VAL A 753 38.89 6.07 6.54
N LYS A 754 39.77 6.90 7.10
CA LYS A 754 40.28 6.73 8.47
C LYS A 754 39.12 6.96 9.45
N LEU A 755 39.01 6.08 10.45
CA LEU A 755 38.03 6.21 11.53
C LEU A 755 38.30 7.51 12.32
N PRO A 756 37.26 8.25 12.75
CA PRO A 756 37.44 9.38 13.65
C PRO A 756 38.20 8.99 14.92
N GLU A 757 39.12 9.84 15.38
CA GLU A 757 39.93 9.60 16.58
C GLU A 757 39.05 9.41 17.83
N ALA A 758 37.93 10.14 17.88
CA ALA A 758 36.91 10.00 18.92
C ALA A 758 36.39 8.56 19.07
N PHE A 759 36.43 7.77 18.00
CA PHE A 759 35.95 6.39 17.95
C PHE A 759 37.06 5.35 17.86
N GLU A 760 38.28 5.74 17.49
CA GLU A 760 39.43 4.82 17.33
C GLU A 760 39.82 4.15 18.66
N ARG A 761 39.58 4.84 19.77
CA ARG A 761 39.84 4.36 21.13
C ARG A 761 38.75 3.44 21.70
N CYS A 762 37.66 3.21 20.97
CA CYS A 762 36.57 2.37 21.42
C CYS A 762 36.94 0.88 21.31
N ALA A 763 37.24 0.26 22.45
CA ALA A 763 37.61 -1.16 22.53
C ALA A 763 36.50 -2.16 22.12
N SER A 764 35.23 -1.74 22.08
CA SER A 764 34.10 -2.60 21.71
C SER A 764 32.95 -1.79 21.09
N LYS A 765 31.99 -2.50 20.48
CA LYS A 765 30.73 -1.90 19.99
C LYS A 765 29.95 -1.21 21.11
N ASP A 766 29.86 -1.84 22.28
CA ASP A 766 29.17 -1.27 23.44
C ASP A 766 29.84 -0.01 23.96
N HIS A 767 31.18 0.04 23.94
CA HIS A 767 31.91 1.24 24.31
C HIS A 767 31.64 2.38 23.32
N LEU A 768 31.66 2.10 22.02
CA LEU A 768 31.29 3.07 20.98
C LEU A 768 29.87 3.60 21.21
N TRP A 769 28.90 2.72 21.46
CA TRP A 769 27.51 3.10 21.70
C TRP A 769 27.33 3.97 22.95
N ASN A 770 27.97 3.62 24.05
CA ASN A 770 27.93 4.43 25.27
C ASN A 770 28.50 5.83 25.04
N ASN A 771 29.56 5.94 24.22
CA ASN A 771 30.11 7.24 23.85
C ASN A 771 29.14 8.04 22.96
N VAL A 772 28.52 7.42 21.95
CA VAL A 772 27.50 8.07 21.10
C VAL A 772 26.31 8.55 21.93
N ARG A 773 25.83 7.75 22.88
CA ARG A 773 24.73 8.12 23.82
C ARG A 773 25.10 9.27 24.74
N ARG A 774 26.38 9.41 25.09
CA ARG A 774 26.91 10.55 25.87
C ARG A 774 27.13 11.80 25.03
N GLY A 775 26.80 11.77 23.74
CA GLY A 775 26.97 12.91 22.83
C GLY A 775 28.33 12.97 22.15
N VAL A 776 29.18 11.94 22.26
CA VAL A 776 30.46 11.91 21.52
C VAL A 776 30.18 11.86 20.01
N ARG A 777 30.88 12.70 19.25
CA ARG A 777 30.81 12.82 17.79
C ARG A 777 32.23 12.86 17.21
N PRO A 778 32.40 12.63 15.89
CA PRO A 778 33.67 12.86 15.20
C PRO A 778 34.25 14.24 15.47
N GLU A 779 35.58 14.32 15.51
CA GLU A 779 36.31 15.57 15.65
C GLU A 779 36.20 16.49 14.41
N ARG A 780 36.33 17.80 14.61
CA ARG A 780 36.48 18.76 13.50
C ARG A 780 37.90 18.69 12.95
N LEU A 781 38.02 18.41 11.66
CA LEU A 781 39.31 18.42 10.96
C LEU A 781 39.60 19.82 10.39
N ALA A 782 40.88 20.19 10.31
CA ALA A 782 41.33 21.48 9.79
C ALA A 782 40.94 21.73 8.31
N VAL A 783 40.70 20.66 7.55
CA VAL A 783 40.29 20.72 6.14
C VAL A 783 38.81 21.08 5.95
N PHE A 784 38.01 21.10 7.02
CA PHE A 784 36.58 21.34 6.90
C PHE A 784 36.25 22.82 6.78
N ASP A 785 35.50 23.14 5.71
CA ASP A 785 34.78 24.41 5.60
C ASP A 785 33.79 24.57 6.76
N GLU A 786 33.58 25.82 7.17
CA GLU A 786 32.72 26.16 8.29
C GLU A 786 31.26 25.74 8.06
N GLU A 787 30.73 25.93 6.86
CA GLU A 787 29.34 25.56 6.55
C GLU A 787 29.19 24.04 6.41
N CYS A 788 30.21 23.35 5.89
CA CYS A 788 30.23 21.88 5.92
C CYS A 788 30.13 21.36 7.36
N TRP A 789 30.92 21.94 8.27
CA TRP A 789 30.92 21.54 9.68
C TRP A 789 29.58 21.81 10.36
N GLN A 790 29.01 23.00 10.18
CA GLN A 790 27.70 23.35 10.72
C GLN A 790 26.59 22.42 10.21
N LEU A 791 26.64 22.03 8.93
CA LEU A 791 25.69 21.08 8.37
C LEU A 791 25.83 19.68 8.99
N MET A 792 27.07 19.21 9.22
CA MET A 792 27.30 17.95 9.96
C MET A 792 26.70 18.02 11.36
N GLU A 793 26.94 19.12 12.07
CA GLU A 793 26.42 19.36 13.42
C GLU A 793 24.90 19.33 13.49
N ALA A 794 24.23 20.00 12.55
CA ALA A 794 22.78 19.96 12.46
C ALA A 794 22.27 18.54 12.15
N CYS A 795 22.93 17.79 11.26
CA CYS A 795 22.49 16.45 10.87
C CYS A 795 22.62 15.41 11.99
N TRP A 796 23.65 15.48 12.83
CA TRP A 796 23.91 14.49 13.89
C TRP A 796 23.52 14.93 15.31
N ASP A 797 22.60 15.90 15.40
CA ASP A 797 22.08 16.42 16.67
C ASP A 797 21.57 15.28 17.57
N GLY A 798 21.78 15.43 18.89
CA GLY A 798 21.36 14.47 19.89
C GLY A 798 19.83 14.35 20.00
N ASP A 799 19.11 15.44 19.76
CA ASP A 799 17.65 15.46 19.66
C ASP A 799 17.24 15.26 18.21
N SER A 800 16.55 14.14 17.93
CA SER A 800 16.09 13.80 16.58
C SER A 800 15.14 14.84 15.99
N SER A 801 14.40 15.57 16.83
CA SER A 801 13.44 16.60 16.38
C SER A 801 14.11 17.91 15.92
N GLN A 802 15.37 18.14 16.30
CA GLN A 802 16.14 19.31 15.90
C GLN A 802 16.89 19.10 14.58
N ARG A 803 16.99 17.87 14.11
CA ARG A 803 17.70 17.55 12.86
C ARG A 803 16.96 18.14 11.66
N PRO A 804 17.68 18.73 10.68
CA PRO A 804 17.04 19.32 9.52
C PRO A 804 16.41 18.25 8.64
N LEU A 805 15.25 18.57 8.08
CA LEU A 805 14.66 17.76 7.02
C LEU A 805 15.60 17.74 5.81
N LEU A 806 15.70 16.60 5.13
CA LEU A 806 16.59 16.47 3.96
C LEU A 806 16.24 17.44 2.81
N GLY A 807 14.98 17.90 2.75
CA GLY A 807 14.56 18.96 1.84
C GLY A 807 15.21 20.32 2.10
N ILE A 808 15.73 20.54 3.32
CA ILE A 808 16.52 21.72 3.73
C ILE A 808 18.02 21.44 3.56
N VAL A 809 18.46 20.22 3.88
CA VAL A 809 19.87 19.79 3.73
C VAL A 809 20.34 19.91 2.27
N GLN A 810 19.52 19.49 1.30
CA GLN A 810 19.90 19.53 -0.12
C GLN A 810 20.24 20.94 -0.64
N PRO A 811 19.38 21.97 -0.50
CA PRO A 811 19.72 23.32 -0.96
C PRO A 811 20.89 23.93 -0.18
N MET A 812 21.05 23.65 1.11
CA MET A 812 22.23 24.09 1.88
C MET A 812 23.52 23.49 1.29
N LEU A 813 23.53 22.18 1.07
CA LEU A 813 24.67 21.47 0.49
C LEU A 813 24.99 21.95 -0.93
N GLN A 814 23.97 22.24 -1.74
CA GLN A 814 24.16 22.83 -3.07
C GLN A 814 24.82 24.22 -2.98
N GLY A 815 24.38 25.07 -2.05
CA GLY A 815 24.99 26.38 -1.82
C GLY A 815 26.47 26.29 -1.40
N ILE A 816 26.79 25.34 -0.52
CA ILE A 816 28.16 25.03 -0.11
C ILE A 816 29.00 24.62 -1.33
N MET A 817 28.51 23.66 -2.13
CA MET A 817 29.22 23.18 -3.32
C MET A 817 29.47 24.30 -4.32
N ASP A 818 28.46 25.11 -4.61
CA ASP A 818 28.57 26.25 -5.51
C ASP A 818 29.67 27.23 -5.07
N ARG A 819 29.76 27.58 -3.78
CA ARG A 819 30.82 28.49 -3.31
C ARG A 819 32.20 27.85 -3.36
N LEU A 820 32.33 26.62 -2.87
CA LEU A 820 33.63 25.94 -2.77
C LEU A 820 34.20 25.57 -4.14
N CYS A 821 33.34 25.31 -5.14
CA CYS A 821 33.77 24.89 -6.48
C CYS A 821 33.84 26.05 -7.49
N LYS A 822 33.04 27.13 -7.33
CA LYS A 822 33.17 28.35 -8.17
C LYS A 822 34.38 29.21 -7.79
N SER A 823 34.77 29.23 -6.51
CA SER A 823 35.98 29.95 -6.08
C SER A 823 37.28 29.35 -6.63
N SER A 824 37.28 28.06 -6.97
CA SER A 824 38.42 27.38 -7.60
C SER A 824 38.57 27.62 -9.11
N SER A 825 37.55 28.11 -9.81
CA SER A 825 37.59 28.32 -11.27
C SER A 825 37.99 29.76 -11.69
N GLU A 826 38.02 30.72 -10.78
CA GLU A 826 38.43 32.12 -11.05
C GLU A 826 39.94 32.39 -10.88
N HIS A 827 40.77 31.37 -10.60
CA HIS A 827 42.24 31.51 -10.56
C HIS A 827 42.99 30.48 -11.42
N PRO A 828 43.09 30.73 -12.73
CA PRO A 828 44.30 30.42 -13.48
C PRO A 828 44.84 31.71 -14.15
N ASN A 829 46.13 32.02 -13.92
CA ASN A 829 46.90 33.19 -14.41
C ASN A 829 46.90 34.47 -13.55
N LYS A 830 47.61 34.42 -12.42
CA LYS A 830 48.48 35.53 -12.01
C LYS A 830 49.81 34.97 -11.55
N GLY A 831 50.75 34.85 -12.48
CA GLY A 831 52.12 34.47 -12.17
C GLY A 831 52.88 34.21 -13.45
N LEU A 832 53.86 35.07 -13.71
CA LEU A 832 54.83 35.08 -14.83
C LEU A 832 54.43 36.00 -15.99
N ASP A 833 54.71 37.30 -15.83
CA ASP A 833 55.61 37.96 -16.76
C ASP A 833 56.38 39.11 -16.07
N ASP A 834 57.66 39.17 -16.45
CA ASP A 834 58.60 40.29 -16.45
C ASP A 834 59.26 40.80 -15.15
N SER A 835 60.33 40.08 -14.79
CA SER A 835 61.62 40.73 -14.51
C SER A 835 62.81 39.85 -14.94
N THR A 836 63.11 39.80 -16.25
CA THR A 836 64.44 40.01 -16.88
C THR A 836 64.42 39.68 -18.36
#